data_AF-A0A9W9AXC3-F1
#
_entry.id   AF-A0A9W9AXC3-F1
#
_cell.length_a   1.000
_cell.length_b   1.000
_cell.length_c   1.000
_cell.angle_alpha   90.00
_cell.angle_beta   90.00
_cell.angle_gamma   90.00
#
_symmetry.space_group_name_H-M   'P 1'
#
loop_
_entity.id
_entity.type
_entity.pdbx_description
1 polymer ?
#
loop_
_entity_poly.entity_id
_entity_poly.type
_entity_poly.pdbx_seq_one_letter_code
_entity_poly.pdbx_strand_id
1 'polypeptide(L)'
;MDSTHPLKALLNFHLASDASAVVHLPFVTGIITAKHFLSSPHLAKWTSRINSLLHSKDAGARWAGLCLAHRTSICSKLVMIESAQSWLGVAIPLLSKKEPLPNLIASINLCRMVFRNATDTPEFQRQVSTPNVLKFTTALIVFLEKDSDLELKKLVLKTLARLIPLYPNIHRASHASLLSIVSRIFSQSAPNHISQELVEPACLLYSVLHYTGGKVGAANLWRKSLDDSISSAWTAFMGVRTTFPDENGRFPQVQLLHEEPATSVTLNMERLCMSIQVIGNLLQSPTQRPVQVPVGSLVNLASKMLLVTVEDEAPSNIDPIVWAMETAVIPRIWRAACDLIKCLCECIDRHLTTYSSRLLSYIAFRLEQKISLFNQIPFLETVHALLTRCHPSHSPLLSSRLTRIALSNLMVILPSQTDVQNSMAQTGGTNKSKKGRKRAKNYEGDELFKASGDVICPTTDDVKAVLISCDVLRLLLQNANVTPALHSMASRVILAISLELPQMTPAALSPDPHAYHALVQKIRDTAVQLGSSTTSAMSQSLNLVLSTTSGTDDQGSLRKVDMLIHPRFPPLLRPLPKVDSFALFRSEESAEEAEERQHLGLNVPLGQPKSVSAAIQDIHMDDSSKSAGLSIVPPLSTGLSITSHVSTAFPVERRPDVEALSLSMTTTAEFQRNLTSSLPPVTPRESATSFTHPSQASGLTEETNATTSEDLDLDEDMPSINLESDSDSE
;
A
#
# COMPACT_ATOMS: atom_id res chain seq x y z
N MET A 1 -30.98 -40.28 -26.59
CA MET A 1 -31.75 -39.20 -25.95
C MET A 1 -30.96 -37.92 -26.16
N ASP A 2 -31.48 -36.98 -26.94
CA ASP A 2 -30.75 -35.74 -27.22
C ASP A 2 -30.64 -34.91 -25.94
N SER A 3 -29.41 -34.58 -25.54
CA SER A 3 -29.16 -33.74 -24.37
C SER A 3 -29.81 -32.36 -24.59
N THR A 4 -30.92 -32.10 -23.91
CA THR A 4 -31.67 -30.85 -24.06
C THR A 4 -30.76 -29.65 -23.81
N HIS A 5 -30.60 -28.79 -24.81
CA HIS A 5 -29.68 -27.65 -24.74
C HIS A 5 -29.95 -26.83 -23.47
N PRO A 6 -28.94 -26.52 -22.64
CA PRO A 6 -29.17 -26.05 -21.28
C PRO A 6 -29.94 -24.71 -21.22
N LEU A 7 -29.72 -23.79 -22.17
CA LEU A 7 -30.55 -22.58 -22.28
C LEU A 7 -32.05 -22.87 -22.47
N LYS A 8 -32.42 -23.96 -23.16
CA LYS A 8 -33.83 -24.36 -23.36
C LYS A 8 -34.48 -24.75 -22.04
N ALA A 9 -33.75 -25.47 -21.18
CA ALA A 9 -34.22 -25.83 -19.85
C ALA A 9 -34.39 -24.59 -18.96
N LEU A 10 -33.38 -23.69 -18.93
CA LEU A 10 -33.45 -22.44 -18.18
C LEU A 10 -34.64 -21.56 -18.62
N LEU A 11 -34.85 -21.42 -19.93
CA LEU A 11 -35.98 -20.64 -20.48
C LEU A 11 -37.35 -21.25 -20.12
N ASN A 12 -37.48 -22.58 -20.24
CA ASN A 12 -38.77 -23.26 -20.04
C ASN A 12 -39.15 -23.46 -18.58
N PHE A 13 -38.19 -23.63 -17.66
CA PHE A 13 -38.47 -23.99 -16.26
C PHE A 13 -38.19 -22.87 -15.25
N HIS A 14 -37.23 -21.98 -15.54
CA HIS A 14 -36.79 -20.96 -14.56
C HIS A 14 -37.06 -19.51 -14.99
N LEU A 15 -37.29 -19.26 -16.29
CA LEU A 15 -37.57 -17.92 -16.82
C LEU A 15 -38.94 -17.84 -17.52
N ALA A 16 -39.81 -18.85 -17.36
CA ALA A 16 -41.08 -18.95 -18.07
C ALA A 16 -42.07 -17.81 -17.75
N SER A 17 -42.05 -17.32 -16.51
CA SER A 17 -42.84 -16.16 -16.06
C SER A 17 -41.95 -15.14 -15.36
N ASP A 18 -42.46 -13.92 -15.19
CA ASP A 18 -41.73 -12.82 -14.58
C ASP A 18 -41.42 -13.10 -13.10
N ALA A 19 -42.41 -13.59 -12.33
CA ALA A 19 -42.21 -14.04 -10.95
C ALA A 19 -41.22 -15.22 -10.84
N SER A 20 -41.29 -16.18 -11.75
CA SER A 20 -40.35 -17.32 -11.81
C SER A 20 -38.91 -16.85 -12.04
N ALA A 21 -38.72 -15.87 -12.94
CA ALA A 21 -37.41 -15.30 -13.22
C ALA A 21 -36.78 -14.60 -12.01
N VAL A 22 -37.58 -13.94 -11.16
CA VAL A 22 -37.11 -13.34 -9.89
C VAL A 22 -36.68 -14.41 -8.90
N VAL A 23 -37.54 -15.41 -8.66
CA VAL A 23 -37.31 -16.48 -7.66
C VAL A 23 -36.08 -17.32 -8.01
N HIS A 24 -35.87 -17.66 -9.29
CA HIS A 24 -34.76 -18.53 -9.71
C HIS A 24 -33.49 -17.77 -10.13
N LEU A 25 -33.45 -16.44 -10.04
CA LEU A 25 -32.30 -15.64 -10.50
C LEU A 25 -30.94 -16.10 -9.92
N PRO A 26 -30.79 -16.42 -8.62
CA PRO A 26 -29.50 -16.85 -8.07
C PRO A 26 -29.02 -18.17 -8.67
N PHE A 27 -29.93 -19.12 -8.87
CA PHE A 27 -29.66 -20.42 -9.49
C PHE A 27 -29.26 -20.27 -10.97
N VAL A 28 -30.05 -19.51 -11.73
CA VAL A 28 -29.80 -19.26 -13.16
C VAL A 28 -28.46 -18.55 -13.38
N THR A 29 -28.16 -17.52 -12.58
CA THR A 29 -26.89 -16.79 -12.71
C THR A 29 -25.67 -17.61 -12.27
N GLY A 30 -25.81 -18.52 -11.30
CA GLY A 30 -24.78 -19.45 -10.87
C GLY A 30 -24.42 -20.52 -11.91
N ILE A 31 -25.42 -21.10 -12.60
CA ILE A 31 -25.21 -22.18 -13.58
C ILE A 31 -24.70 -21.67 -14.94
N ILE A 32 -25.08 -20.46 -15.33
CA ILE A 32 -24.70 -19.91 -16.64
C ILE A 32 -23.18 -19.69 -16.74
N THR A 33 -22.62 -20.23 -17.82
CA THR A 33 -21.20 -20.16 -18.22
C THR A 33 -21.08 -19.88 -19.72
N ALA A 34 -19.89 -19.47 -20.19
CA ALA A 34 -19.63 -19.15 -21.60
C ALA A 34 -20.06 -20.24 -22.61
N LYS A 35 -19.94 -21.53 -22.24
CA LYS A 35 -20.35 -22.67 -23.08
C LYS A 35 -21.85 -22.65 -23.47
N HIS A 36 -22.69 -22.00 -22.65
CA HIS A 36 -24.13 -21.87 -22.92
C HIS A 36 -24.45 -20.91 -24.07
N PHE A 37 -23.52 -20.02 -24.42
CA PHE A 37 -23.69 -18.95 -25.40
C PHE A 37 -22.90 -19.17 -26.70
N LEU A 38 -22.55 -20.43 -26.97
CA LEU A 38 -22.16 -20.85 -28.32
C LEU A 38 -23.36 -20.69 -29.27
N SER A 39 -23.08 -20.54 -30.56
CA SER A 39 -24.11 -20.33 -31.60
C SER A 39 -25.18 -21.42 -31.52
N SER A 40 -26.41 -21.03 -31.20
CA SER A 40 -27.53 -21.95 -30.98
C SER A 40 -28.87 -21.28 -31.26
N PRO A 41 -29.90 -22.02 -31.72
CA PRO A 41 -31.23 -21.46 -31.98
C PRO A 41 -31.96 -20.99 -30.72
N HIS A 42 -31.42 -21.30 -29.53
CA HIS A 42 -31.96 -20.84 -28.24
C HIS A 42 -31.47 -19.44 -27.86
N LEU A 43 -30.41 -18.93 -28.50
CA LEU A 43 -29.82 -17.65 -28.17
C LEU A 43 -30.76 -16.46 -28.45
N ALA A 44 -31.45 -16.46 -29.60
CA ALA A 44 -32.44 -15.43 -29.92
C ALA A 44 -33.64 -15.44 -28.94
N LYS A 45 -34.03 -16.62 -28.44
CA LYS A 45 -35.08 -16.74 -27.41
C LYS A 45 -34.59 -16.23 -26.05
N TRP A 46 -33.32 -16.47 -25.74
CA TRP A 46 -32.66 -15.96 -24.54
C TRP A 46 -32.61 -14.43 -24.51
N THR A 47 -32.08 -13.80 -25.57
CA THR A 47 -31.99 -12.33 -25.67
C THR A 47 -33.38 -11.69 -25.72
N SER A 48 -34.32 -12.29 -26.45
CA SER A 48 -35.73 -11.84 -26.46
C SER A 48 -36.37 -11.89 -25.06
N ARG A 49 -36.13 -12.96 -24.27
CA ARG A 49 -36.67 -13.04 -22.90
C ARG A 49 -36.02 -12.03 -21.96
N ILE A 50 -34.71 -11.78 -22.08
CA ILE A 50 -34.05 -10.69 -21.34
C ILE A 50 -34.68 -9.33 -21.69
N ASN A 51 -34.88 -9.03 -22.97
CA ASN A 51 -35.51 -7.78 -23.40
C ASN A 51 -36.95 -7.66 -22.88
N SER A 52 -37.73 -8.75 -22.91
CA SER A 52 -39.07 -8.81 -22.29
C SER A 52 -39.04 -8.49 -20.79
N LEU A 53 -38.10 -9.04 -20.03
CA LEU A 53 -37.93 -8.76 -18.61
C LEU A 53 -37.51 -7.31 -18.35
N LEU A 54 -36.56 -6.77 -19.13
CA LEU A 54 -36.11 -5.37 -19.04
C LEU A 54 -37.23 -4.35 -19.28
N HIS A 55 -38.22 -4.70 -20.11
CA HIS A 55 -39.39 -3.86 -20.40
C HIS A 55 -40.63 -4.19 -19.54
N SER A 56 -40.52 -5.11 -18.56
CA SER A 56 -41.67 -5.48 -17.73
C SER A 56 -42.15 -4.30 -16.86
N LYS A 57 -43.44 -4.29 -16.53
CA LYS A 57 -44.02 -3.34 -15.57
C LYS A 57 -43.63 -3.66 -14.14
N ASP A 58 -43.35 -4.94 -13.84
CA ASP A 58 -42.85 -5.34 -12.53
C ASP A 58 -41.39 -4.88 -12.33
N ALA A 59 -41.11 -4.34 -11.15
CA ALA A 59 -39.76 -3.95 -10.79
C ALA A 59 -38.84 -5.15 -10.53
N GLY A 60 -39.37 -6.26 -9.99
CA GLY A 60 -38.62 -7.50 -9.78
C GLY A 60 -38.18 -8.14 -11.09
N ALA A 61 -39.11 -8.27 -12.05
CA ALA A 61 -38.83 -8.76 -13.38
C ALA A 61 -37.73 -7.94 -14.09
N ARG A 62 -37.77 -6.61 -13.96
CA ARG A 62 -36.73 -5.73 -14.51
C ARG A 62 -35.38 -5.91 -13.83
N TRP A 63 -35.33 -6.06 -12.50
CA TRP A 63 -34.12 -6.44 -11.77
C TRP A 63 -33.51 -7.74 -12.31
N ALA A 64 -34.34 -8.79 -12.45
CA ALA A 64 -33.91 -10.08 -13.00
C ALA A 64 -33.39 -9.93 -14.45
N GLY A 65 -34.08 -9.15 -15.30
CA GLY A 65 -33.63 -8.82 -16.65
C GLY A 65 -32.25 -8.15 -16.69
N LEU A 66 -32.01 -7.15 -15.84
CA LEU A 66 -30.73 -6.43 -15.72
C LEU A 66 -29.61 -7.37 -15.25
N CYS A 67 -29.86 -8.20 -14.24
CA CYS A 67 -28.90 -9.17 -13.74
C CYS A 67 -28.57 -10.27 -14.76
N LEU A 68 -29.55 -10.74 -15.52
CA LEU A 68 -29.34 -11.73 -16.60
C LEU A 68 -28.59 -11.11 -17.78
N ALA A 69 -28.89 -9.87 -18.18
CA ALA A 69 -28.13 -9.13 -19.18
C ALA A 69 -26.66 -8.95 -18.74
N HIS A 70 -26.43 -8.58 -17.48
CA HIS A 70 -25.09 -8.42 -16.92
C HIS A 70 -24.32 -9.75 -16.88
N ARG A 71 -24.94 -10.84 -16.41
CA ARG A 71 -24.32 -12.17 -16.41
C ARG A 71 -24.05 -12.70 -17.81
N THR A 72 -24.96 -12.47 -18.76
CA THR A 72 -24.76 -12.78 -20.19
C THR A 72 -23.57 -11.99 -20.74
N SER A 73 -23.44 -10.71 -20.38
CA SER A 73 -22.33 -9.83 -20.80
C SER A 73 -20.95 -10.28 -20.29
N ILE A 74 -20.89 -10.92 -19.11
CA ILE A 74 -19.68 -11.55 -18.59
C ILE A 74 -19.36 -12.85 -19.36
N CYS A 75 -20.39 -13.62 -19.71
CA CYS A 75 -20.20 -14.96 -20.28
C CYS A 75 -20.02 -14.98 -21.80
N SER A 76 -20.53 -13.99 -22.54
CA SER A 76 -20.32 -13.89 -23.99
C SER A 76 -20.31 -12.45 -24.48
N LYS A 77 -19.13 -12.02 -24.94
CA LYS A 77 -18.89 -10.70 -25.53
C LYS A 77 -19.66 -10.48 -26.84
N LEU A 78 -19.84 -11.53 -27.67
CA LEU A 78 -20.58 -11.43 -28.93
C LEU A 78 -22.05 -11.09 -28.69
N VAL A 79 -22.72 -11.86 -27.82
CA VAL A 79 -24.13 -11.65 -27.44
C VAL A 79 -24.34 -10.28 -26.81
N MET A 80 -23.36 -9.84 -26.00
CA MET A 80 -23.34 -8.48 -25.45
C MET A 80 -23.29 -7.42 -26.55
N ILE A 81 -22.37 -7.51 -27.51
CA ILE A 81 -22.24 -6.52 -28.60
C ILE A 81 -23.54 -6.43 -29.41
N GLU A 82 -24.14 -7.57 -29.76
CA GLU A 82 -25.40 -7.64 -30.52
C GLU A 82 -26.59 -7.01 -29.76
N SER A 83 -26.66 -7.20 -28.44
CA SER A 83 -27.83 -6.82 -27.62
C SER A 83 -27.64 -5.51 -26.82
N ALA A 84 -26.42 -4.99 -26.72
CA ALA A 84 -26.10 -3.89 -25.82
C ALA A 84 -26.82 -2.58 -26.16
N GLN A 85 -27.07 -2.28 -27.44
CA GLN A 85 -27.80 -1.05 -27.80
C GLN A 85 -29.23 -1.07 -27.24
N SER A 86 -29.94 -2.20 -27.28
CA SER A 86 -31.26 -2.32 -26.63
C SER A 86 -31.16 -2.31 -25.11
N TRP A 87 -30.17 -3.00 -24.53
CA TRP A 87 -29.99 -3.06 -23.08
C TRP A 87 -29.63 -1.70 -22.46
N LEU A 88 -28.70 -0.95 -23.05
CA LEU A 88 -28.35 0.41 -22.64
C LEU A 88 -29.51 1.38 -22.84
N GLY A 89 -30.27 1.23 -23.94
CA GLY A 89 -31.46 2.02 -24.24
C GLY A 89 -32.57 1.90 -23.19
N VAL A 90 -32.59 0.81 -22.41
CA VAL A 90 -33.45 0.67 -21.22
C VAL A 90 -32.71 1.09 -19.95
N ALA A 91 -31.51 0.55 -19.71
CA ALA A 91 -30.81 0.69 -18.43
C ALA A 91 -30.41 2.14 -18.10
N ILE A 92 -30.04 2.97 -19.09
CA ILE A 92 -29.66 4.37 -18.82
C ILE A 92 -30.89 5.20 -18.43
N PRO A 93 -32.04 5.18 -19.15
CA PRO A 93 -33.25 5.87 -18.70
C PRO A 93 -33.82 5.44 -17.34
N LEU A 94 -33.54 4.22 -16.87
CA LEU A 94 -33.93 3.79 -15.51
C LEU A 94 -33.24 4.63 -14.42
N LEU A 95 -32.02 5.13 -14.68
CA LEU A 95 -31.26 5.97 -13.75
C LEU A 95 -31.87 7.36 -13.54
N SER A 96 -32.68 7.83 -14.49
CA SER A 96 -33.40 9.11 -14.37
C SER A 96 -34.80 8.96 -13.76
N LYS A 97 -35.28 7.73 -13.52
CA LYS A 97 -36.61 7.42 -13.00
C LYS A 97 -36.57 7.05 -11.52
N LYS A 98 -37.72 7.14 -10.85
CA LYS A 98 -37.89 6.66 -9.46
C LYS A 98 -37.98 5.13 -9.45
N GLU A 99 -36.84 4.47 -9.53
CA GLU A 99 -36.68 3.02 -9.46
C GLU A 99 -36.24 2.57 -8.05
N PRO A 100 -36.53 1.32 -7.64
CA PRO A 100 -36.01 0.78 -6.39
C PRO A 100 -34.49 0.58 -6.49
N LEU A 101 -33.79 0.70 -5.35
CA LEU A 101 -32.33 0.66 -5.27
C LEU A 101 -31.68 -0.56 -5.98
N PRO A 102 -32.20 -1.80 -5.90
CA PRO A 102 -31.66 -2.94 -6.65
C PRO A 102 -31.66 -2.75 -8.18
N ASN A 103 -32.66 -2.05 -8.75
CA ASN A 103 -32.72 -1.76 -10.19
C ASN A 103 -31.65 -0.75 -10.60
N LEU A 104 -31.42 0.28 -9.78
CA LEU A 104 -30.37 1.27 -10.00
C LEU A 104 -28.99 0.62 -9.97
N ILE A 105 -28.71 -0.17 -8.91
CA ILE A 105 -27.45 -0.91 -8.76
C ILE A 105 -27.23 -1.89 -9.93
N ALA A 106 -28.25 -2.67 -10.32
CA ALA A 106 -28.15 -3.60 -11.44
C ALA A 106 -27.93 -2.87 -12.78
N SER A 107 -28.59 -1.73 -13.00
CA SER A 107 -28.42 -0.88 -14.21
C SER A 107 -26.99 -0.32 -14.30
N ILE A 108 -26.45 0.23 -13.21
CA ILE A 108 -25.07 0.75 -13.18
C ILE A 108 -24.06 -0.37 -13.45
N ASN A 109 -24.24 -1.55 -12.85
CA ASN A 109 -23.36 -2.69 -13.08
C ASN A 109 -23.42 -3.19 -14.53
N LEU A 110 -24.61 -3.26 -15.15
CA LEU A 110 -24.78 -3.61 -16.57
C LEU A 110 -24.08 -2.60 -17.49
N CYS A 111 -24.40 -1.31 -17.35
CA CYS A 111 -23.79 -0.25 -18.17
C CYS A 111 -22.26 -0.26 -18.06
N ARG A 112 -21.72 -0.37 -16.83
CA ARG A 112 -20.28 -0.47 -16.58
C ARG A 112 -19.65 -1.70 -17.26
N MET A 113 -20.33 -2.85 -17.25
CA MET A 113 -19.82 -4.07 -17.90
C MET A 113 -19.76 -3.91 -19.42
N VAL A 114 -20.84 -3.40 -20.03
CA VAL A 114 -20.92 -3.16 -21.48
C VAL A 114 -19.84 -2.17 -21.94
N PHE A 115 -19.71 -1.02 -21.28
CA PHE A 115 -18.72 -0.01 -21.63
C PHE A 115 -17.27 -0.45 -21.40
N ARG A 116 -17.01 -1.39 -20.46
CA ARG A 116 -15.67 -1.96 -20.24
C ARG A 116 -15.31 -3.01 -21.28
N ASN A 117 -16.21 -3.95 -21.56
CA ASN A 117 -15.91 -5.15 -22.35
C ASN A 117 -15.87 -4.91 -23.87
N ALA A 118 -16.30 -3.74 -24.35
CA ALA A 118 -16.30 -3.39 -25.78
C ALA A 118 -15.22 -2.36 -26.17
N THR A 119 -14.23 -2.15 -25.31
CA THR A 119 -13.17 -1.13 -25.49
C THR A 119 -12.19 -1.43 -26.63
N ASP A 120 -12.17 -2.67 -27.10
CA ASP A 120 -11.35 -3.18 -28.22
C ASP A 120 -12.12 -3.23 -29.56
N THR A 121 -13.40 -2.81 -29.57
CA THR A 121 -14.29 -2.95 -30.73
C THR A 121 -14.67 -1.56 -31.25
N PRO A 122 -13.85 -0.94 -32.13
CA PRO A 122 -13.94 0.49 -32.44
C PRO A 122 -15.26 0.91 -33.11
N GLU A 123 -15.86 0.02 -33.91
CA GLU A 123 -17.18 0.27 -34.50
C GLU A 123 -18.27 0.39 -33.43
N PHE A 124 -18.31 -0.56 -32.49
CA PHE A 124 -19.22 -0.52 -31.34
C PHE A 124 -18.95 0.69 -30.44
N GLN A 125 -17.68 1.07 -30.25
CA GLN A 125 -17.35 2.29 -29.52
C GLN A 125 -17.96 3.53 -30.19
N ARG A 126 -17.84 3.65 -31.52
CA ARG A 126 -18.38 4.78 -32.30
C ARG A 126 -19.91 4.80 -32.33
N GLN A 127 -20.55 3.66 -32.57
CA GLN A 127 -22.00 3.58 -32.79
C GLN A 127 -22.81 3.50 -31.48
N VAL A 128 -22.31 2.78 -30.47
CA VAL A 128 -23.06 2.45 -29.25
C VAL A 128 -22.47 3.10 -27.99
N SER A 129 -21.15 2.98 -27.76
CA SER A 129 -20.58 3.43 -26.48
C SER A 129 -20.52 4.97 -26.38
N THR A 130 -19.88 5.62 -27.35
CA THR A 130 -19.65 7.08 -27.36
C THR A 130 -20.92 7.91 -27.12
N PRO A 131 -22.05 7.70 -27.84
CA PRO A 131 -23.27 8.49 -27.64
C PRO A 131 -24.01 8.20 -26.33
N ASN A 132 -23.67 7.11 -25.62
CA ASN A 132 -24.33 6.69 -24.38
C ASN A 132 -23.48 6.91 -23.12
N VAL A 133 -22.14 6.90 -23.22
CA VAL A 133 -21.23 7.13 -22.09
C VAL A 133 -21.48 8.49 -21.43
N LEU A 134 -21.59 9.58 -22.20
CA LEU A 134 -21.84 10.91 -21.63
C LEU A 134 -23.20 10.97 -20.90
N LYS A 135 -24.26 10.41 -21.49
CA LYS A 135 -25.60 10.34 -20.88
C LYS A 135 -25.58 9.56 -19.56
N PHE A 136 -24.87 8.44 -19.53
CA PHE A 136 -24.65 7.64 -18.33
C PHE A 136 -23.91 8.45 -17.26
N THR A 137 -22.79 9.10 -17.63
CA THR A 137 -22.02 9.97 -16.71
C THR A 137 -22.85 11.12 -16.14
N THR A 138 -23.68 11.80 -16.94
CA THR A 138 -24.59 12.84 -16.44
C THR A 138 -25.61 12.27 -15.45
N ALA A 139 -26.21 11.10 -15.74
CA ALA A 139 -27.14 10.45 -14.82
C ALA A 139 -26.45 10.02 -13.51
N LEU A 140 -25.19 9.58 -13.57
CA LEU A 140 -24.37 9.25 -12.40
C LEU A 140 -24.07 10.50 -11.55
N ILE A 141 -23.72 11.63 -12.17
CA ILE A 141 -23.48 12.91 -11.48
C ILE A 141 -24.70 13.34 -10.65
N VAL A 142 -25.90 13.22 -11.21
CA VAL A 142 -27.16 13.58 -10.52
C VAL A 142 -27.38 12.78 -9.22
N PHE A 143 -26.89 11.53 -9.11
CA PHE A 143 -26.95 10.76 -7.86
C PHE A 143 -25.92 11.21 -6.80
N LEU A 144 -24.82 11.85 -7.21
CA LEU A 144 -23.84 12.40 -6.28
C LEU A 144 -24.25 13.78 -5.76
N GLU A 145 -25.08 14.49 -6.52
CA GLU A 145 -25.63 15.81 -6.14
C GLU A 145 -26.89 15.71 -5.28
N LYS A 146 -27.75 14.71 -5.54
CA LYS A 146 -28.95 14.48 -4.75
C LYS A 146 -28.64 13.83 -3.41
N ASP A 147 -29.55 14.00 -2.45
CA ASP A 147 -29.56 13.10 -1.31
C ASP A 147 -30.04 11.72 -1.77
N SER A 148 -29.17 10.74 -1.63
CA SER A 148 -29.25 9.42 -2.25
C SER A 148 -28.44 8.45 -1.42
N ASP A 149 -28.87 7.19 -1.44
CA ASP A 149 -28.29 6.09 -0.67
C ASP A 149 -26.74 6.05 -0.73
N LEU A 150 -26.14 5.75 0.42
CA LEU A 150 -24.69 5.79 0.61
C LEU A 150 -23.95 4.73 -0.23
N GLU A 151 -24.49 3.51 -0.31
CA GLU A 151 -23.94 2.44 -1.16
C GLU A 151 -24.07 2.77 -2.65
N LEU A 152 -25.17 3.42 -3.04
CA LEU A 152 -25.32 3.95 -4.39
C LEU A 152 -24.24 4.99 -4.70
N LYS A 153 -24.00 5.97 -3.83
CA LYS A 153 -22.94 6.99 -4.02
C LYS A 153 -21.54 6.36 -4.12
N LYS A 154 -21.20 5.40 -3.26
CA LYS A 154 -19.95 4.61 -3.36
C LYS A 154 -19.82 3.90 -4.71
N LEU A 155 -20.87 3.21 -5.15
CA LEU A 155 -20.90 2.49 -6.43
C LEU A 155 -20.75 3.44 -7.62
N VAL A 156 -21.38 4.61 -7.57
CA VAL A 156 -21.29 5.66 -8.59
C VAL A 156 -19.86 6.19 -8.69
N LEU A 157 -19.26 6.61 -7.59
CA LEU A 157 -17.86 7.10 -7.55
C LEU A 157 -16.88 6.03 -8.06
N LYS A 158 -16.97 4.78 -7.56
CA LYS A 158 -16.15 3.65 -8.01
C LYS A 158 -16.41 3.27 -9.49
N THR A 159 -17.57 3.62 -10.05
CA THR A 159 -17.89 3.40 -11.48
C THR A 159 -17.32 4.50 -12.36
N LEU A 160 -17.45 5.77 -11.98
CA LEU A 160 -16.83 6.90 -12.67
C LEU A 160 -15.30 6.77 -12.70
N ALA A 161 -14.68 6.42 -11.56
CA ALA A 161 -13.24 6.20 -11.46
C ALA A 161 -12.71 5.12 -12.43
N ARG A 162 -13.55 4.14 -12.78
CA ARG A 162 -13.22 3.09 -13.77
C ARG A 162 -13.56 3.47 -15.21
N LEU A 163 -14.51 4.38 -15.42
CA LEU A 163 -15.01 4.75 -16.75
C LEU A 163 -14.18 5.87 -17.40
N ILE A 164 -13.67 6.81 -16.60
CA ILE A 164 -12.90 7.97 -17.07
C ILE A 164 -11.63 7.56 -17.83
N PRO A 165 -10.76 6.64 -17.34
CA PRO A 165 -9.59 6.18 -18.09
C PRO A 165 -9.92 5.49 -19.42
N LEU A 166 -11.12 4.89 -19.54
CA LEU A 166 -11.57 4.20 -20.76
C LEU A 166 -12.11 5.17 -21.82
N TYR A 167 -12.73 6.28 -21.40
CA TYR A 167 -13.35 7.27 -22.30
C TYR A 167 -12.91 8.72 -21.97
N PRO A 168 -11.60 9.02 -21.92
CA PRO A 168 -11.08 10.29 -21.39
C PRO A 168 -11.57 11.52 -22.15
N ASN A 169 -11.69 11.41 -23.47
CA ASN A 169 -12.13 12.52 -24.33
C ASN A 169 -13.62 12.86 -24.16
N ILE A 170 -14.45 11.90 -23.74
CA ILE A 170 -15.89 12.12 -23.53
C ILE A 170 -16.12 12.85 -22.19
N HIS A 171 -15.30 12.55 -21.18
CA HIS A 171 -15.44 13.09 -19.83
C HIS A 171 -14.89 14.51 -19.66
N ARG A 172 -14.32 15.14 -20.70
CA ARG A 172 -13.75 16.50 -20.60
C ARG A 172 -14.77 17.54 -20.15
N ALA A 173 -15.97 17.51 -20.75
CA ALA A 173 -17.05 18.42 -20.40
C ALA A 173 -17.54 18.26 -18.95
N SER A 174 -17.34 17.08 -18.35
CA SER A 174 -17.74 16.78 -16.97
C SER A 174 -16.64 17.03 -15.93
N HIS A 175 -15.42 17.40 -16.34
CA HIS A 175 -14.27 17.50 -15.43
C HIS A 175 -14.53 18.46 -14.26
N ALA A 176 -15.01 19.68 -14.55
CA ALA A 176 -15.26 20.69 -13.52
C ALA A 176 -16.34 20.26 -12.51
N SER A 177 -17.44 19.67 -12.98
CA SER A 177 -18.51 19.14 -12.12
C SER A 177 -18.02 18.00 -11.23
N LEU A 178 -17.27 17.05 -11.79
CA LEU A 178 -16.71 15.92 -11.05
C LEU A 178 -15.68 16.37 -10.00
N LEU A 179 -14.81 17.34 -10.36
CA LEU A 179 -13.86 17.94 -9.44
C LEU A 179 -14.58 18.67 -8.30
N SER A 180 -15.60 19.47 -8.60
CA SER A 180 -16.43 20.17 -7.60
C SER A 180 -17.11 19.20 -6.63
N ILE A 181 -17.69 18.11 -7.13
CA ILE A 181 -18.32 17.07 -6.30
C ILE A 181 -17.31 16.42 -5.36
N VAL A 182 -16.12 16.08 -5.86
CA VAL A 182 -15.06 15.47 -5.05
C VAL A 182 -14.54 16.46 -4.00
N SER A 183 -14.27 17.70 -4.36
CA SER A 183 -13.89 18.76 -3.42
C SER A 183 -14.96 19.00 -2.36
N ARG A 184 -16.26 18.95 -2.71
CA ARG A 184 -17.36 19.05 -1.75
C ARG A 184 -17.35 17.89 -0.76
N ILE A 185 -17.11 16.65 -1.21
CA ILE A 185 -16.98 15.48 -0.32
C ILE A 185 -15.82 15.69 0.66
N PHE A 186 -14.65 16.13 0.18
CA PHE A 186 -13.49 16.42 1.03
C PHE A 186 -13.77 17.57 2.03
N SER A 187 -14.50 18.61 1.63
CA SER A 187 -14.89 19.70 2.54
C SER A 187 -15.93 19.27 3.60
N GLN A 188 -16.82 18.33 3.27
CA GLN A 188 -17.89 17.82 4.15
C GLN A 188 -17.46 16.63 5.03
N SER A 189 -16.17 16.29 5.09
CA SER A 189 -15.72 15.04 5.70
C SER A 189 -15.74 14.99 7.24
N ALA A 190 -15.96 16.12 7.93
CA ALA A 190 -16.06 16.18 9.39
C ALA A 190 -17.41 16.78 9.86
N PRO A 191 -17.96 16.37 11.03
CA PRO A 191 -17.66 15.17 11.83
C PRO A 191 -18.63 14.01 11.51
N ASN A 192 -19.33 14.07 10.36
CA ASN A 192 -20.35 13.10 9.99
C ASN A 192 -19.74 11.81 9.43
N HIS A 193 -19.77 10.69 10.17
CA HIS A 193 -19.25 9.38 9.73
C HIS A 193 -19.69 8.97 8.30
N ILE A 194 -20.86 9.40 7.85
CA ILE A 194 -21.43 9.15 6.50
C ILE A 194 -20.51 9.68 5.38
N SER A 195 -19.84 10.82 5.55
CA SER A 195 -18.94 11.36 4.52
C SER A 195 -17.59 10.65 4.49
N GLN A 196 -17.09 10.15 5.64
CA GLN A 196 -15.85 9.37 5.72
C GLN A 196 -15.89 8.12 4.83
N GLU A 197 -17.03 7.45 4.69
CA GLU A 197 -17.19 6.28 3.82
C GLU A 197 -17.19 6.61 2.30
N LEU A 198 -17.33 7.89 1.93
CA LEU A 198 -17.23 8.38 0.56
C LEU A 198 -15.83 8.88 0.19
N VAL A 199 -14.96 9.14 1.17
CA VAL A 199 -13.60 9.63 0.99
C VAL A 199 -12.79 8.72 0.07
N GLU A 200 -12.63 7.42 0.40
CA GLU A 200 -11.84 6.49 -0.43
C GLU A 200 -12.34 6.43 -1.89
N PRO A 201 -13.64 6.21 -2.18
CA PRO A 201 -14.18 6.32 -3.53
C PRO A 201 -13.91 7.67 -4.22
N ALA A 202 -13.96 8.79 -3.49
CA ALA A 202 -13.72 10.12 -4.03
C ALA A 202 -12.22 10.37 -4.32
N CYS A 203 -11.31 9.90 -3.47
CA CYS A 203 -9.86 9.92 -3.71
C CYS A 203 -9.50 9.09 -4.96
N LEU A 204 -10.13 7.92 -5.14
CA LEU A 204 -9.98 7.11 -6.34
C LEU A 204 -10.47 7.85 -7.59
N LEU A 205 -11.63 8.51 -7.52
CA LEU A 205 -12.14 9.34 -8.62
C LEU A 205 -11.19 10.51 -8.94
N TYR A 206 -10.73 11.25 -7.92
CA TYR A 206 -9.76 12.34 -8.08
C TYR A 206 -8.50 11.88 -8.82
N SER A 207 -7.94 10.74 -8.41
CA SER A 207 -6.69 10.19 -8.97
C SER A 207 -6.74 9.88 -10.46
N VAL A 208 -7.94 9.74 -11.04
CA VAL A 208 -8.13 9.52 -12.49
C VAL A 208 -8.67 10.73 -13.24
N LEU A 209 -9.06 11.84 -12.59
CA LEU A 209 -9.58 13.02 -13.28
C LEU A 209 -8.56 13.63 -14.25
N HIS A 210 -7.26 13.45 -14.00
CA HIS A 210 -6.20 13.91 -14.87
C HIS A 210 -6.31 13.35 -16.31
N TYR A 211 -6.88 12.15 -16.50
CA TYR A 211 -7.09 11.55 -17.82
C TYR A 211 -7.95 12.41 -18.76
N THR A 212 -8.83 13.27 -18.24
CA THR A 212 -9.64 14.17 -19.10
C THR A 212 -8.79 15.20 -19.84
N GLY A 213 -7.55 15.46 -19.42
CA GLY A 213 -6.61 16.30 -20.17
C GLY A 213 -6.20 15.71 -21.54
N GLY A 214 -6.55 14.46 -21.81
CA GLY A 214 -6.22 13.76 -23.06
C GLY A 214 -4.71 13.56 -23.24
N LYS A 215 -4.30 13.19 -24.47
CA LYS A 215 -2.93 12.74 -24.76
C LYS A 215 -1.82 13.72 -24.36
N VAL A 216 -2.09 15.03 -24.35
CA VAL A 216 -1.09 16.07 -24.05
C VAL A 216 -1.32 16.70 -22.68
N GLY A 217 -2.56 17.10 -22.37
CA GLY A 217 -2.89 17.80 -21.12
C GLY A 217 -2.93 16.91 -19.88
N ALA A 218 -3.05 15.58 -20.01
CA ALA A 218 -3.21 14.71 -18.84
C ALA A 218 -2.01 14.71 -17.89
N ALA A 219 -0.78 14.84 -18.40
CA ALA A 219 0.41 14.96 -17.56
C ALA A 219 0.41 16.28 -16.77
N ASN A 220 -0.03 17.38 -17.39
CA ASN A 220 -0.11 18.70 -16.75
C ASN A 220 -1.23 18.73 -15.70
N LEU A 221 -2.39 18.13 -15.98
CA LEU A 221 -3.47 17.99 -14.99
C LEU A 221 -3.04 17.09 -13.82
N TRP A 222 -2.33 15.98 -14.08
CA TRP A 222 -1.80 15.11 -13.03
C TRP A 222 -0.84 15.87 -12.13
N ARG A 223 0.10 16.63 -12.74
CA ARG A 223 1.07 17.46 -12.02
C ARG A 223 0.37 18.50 -11.15
N LYS A 224 -0.60 19.22 -11.71
CA LYS A 224 -1.42 20.21 -11.00
C LYS A 224 -2.19 19.58 -9.84
N SER A 225 -2.94 18.50 -10.09
CA SER A 225 -3.69 17.79 -9.05
C SER A 225 -2.79 17.30 -7.91
N LEU A 226 -1.54 16.89 -8.21
CA LEU A 226 -0.56 16.54 -7.19
C LEU A 226 -0.07 17.77 -6.41
N ASP A 227 0.24 18.89 -7.06
CA ASP A 227 0.65 20.13 -6.38
C ASP A 227 -0.48 20.71 -5.51
N ASP A 228 -1.71 20.75 -6.03
CA ASP A 228 -2.91 21.17 -5.30
C ASP A 228 -3.11 20.28 -4.04
N SER A 229 -2.88 18.96 -4.17
CA SER A 229 -2.99 18.01 -3.04
C SER A 229 -1.85 18.16 -2.02
N ILE A 230 -0.61 18.43 -2.47
CA ILE A 230 0.53 18.75 -1.59
C ILE A 230 0.26 20.05 -0.83
N SER A 231 -0.22 21.09 -1.53
CA SER A 231 -0.58 22.37 -0.91
C SER A 231 -1.69 22.18 0.13
N SER A 232 -2.74 21.43 -0.21
CA SER A 232 -3.82 21.11 0.73
C SER A 232 -3.32 20.33 1.96
N ALA A 233 -2.40 19.38 1.79
CA ALA A 233 -1.76 18.67 2.89
C ALA A 233 -0.96 19.61 3.80
N TRP A 234 -0.20 20.57 3.24
CA TRP A 234 0.50 21.59 4.03
C TRP A 234 -0.46 22.50 4.80
N THR A 235 -1.51 23.03 4.14
CA THR A 235 -2.53 23.86 4.82
C THR A 235 -3.20 23.10 5.96
N ALA A 236 -3.57 21.84 5.74
CA ALA A 236 -4.15 20.97 6.75
C ALA A 236 -3.17 20.69 7.90
N PHE A 237 -1.91 20.37 7.60
CA PHE A 237 -0.86 20.14 8.60
C PHE A 237 -0.63 21.36 9.49
N MET A 238 -0.54 22.56 8.90
CA MET A 238 -0.39 23.82 9.66
C MET A 238 -1.66 24.17 10.45
N GLY A 239 -2.85 23.82 9.92
CA GLY A 239 -4.14 23.94 10.63
C GLY A 239 -4.35 22.96 11.79
N VAL A 240 -3.54 21.90 11.89
CA VAL A 240 -3.46 21.00 13.06
C VAL A 240 -2.46 21.51 14.10
N ARG A 241 -1.61 22.49 13.75
CA ARG A 241 -0.45 22.91 14.55
C ARG A 241 -0.43 24.44 14.74
N THR A 242 -1.58 25.03 15.01
CA THR A 242 -1.75 26.48 15.19
C THR A 242 -0.99 27.01 16.39
N THR A 243 -0.75 26.15 17.39
CA THR A 243 -0.07 26.55 18.64
C THR A 243 1.45 26.40 18.61
N PHE A 244 2.03 25.94 17.49
CA PHE A 244 3.46 25.72 17.35
C PHE A 244 4.06 26.71 16.34
N PRO A 245 5.22 27.32 16.63
CA PRO A 245 5.86 28.24 15.69
C PRO A 245 6.39 27.51 14.45
N ASP A 246 6.38 28.21 13.31
CA ASP A 246 7.08 27.78 12.09
C ASP A 246 8.61 27.89 12.24
N GLU A 247 9.36 27.53 11.19
CA GLU A 247 10.84 27.64 11.17
C GLU A 247 11.36 29.07 11.36
N ASN A 248 10.50 30.08 11.21
CA ASN A 248 10.81 31.50 11.37
C ASN A 248 10.34 32.06 12.73
N GLY A 249 9.87 31.20 13.65
CA GLY A 249 9.33 31.60 14.95
C GLY A 249 7.91 32.20 14.88
N ARG A 250 7.22 32.08 13.75
CA ARG A 250 5.89 32.67 13.52
C ARG A 250 4.80 31.62 13.74
N PHE A 251 3.82 31.93 14.56
CA PHE A 251 2.63 31.09 14.69
C PHE A 251 1.80 31.14 13.39
N PRO A 252 1.26 30.01 12.91
CA PRO A 252 0.40 29.99 11.73
C PRO A 252 -0.82 30.90 11.92
N GLN A 253 -0.92 31.97 11.15
CA GLN A 253 -2.13 32.80 11.07
C GLN A 253 -3.23 32.09 10.27
N VAL A 254 -3.67 30.94 10.78
CA VAL A 254 -4.92 30.31 10.33
C VAL A 254 -6.05 31.13 10.95
N GLN A 255 -6.91 31.69 10.10
CA GLN A 255 -8.10 32.41 10.56
C GLN A 255 -9.05 31.42 11.24
N LEU A 256 -8.95 31.32 12.58
CA LEU A 256 -9.89 30.58 13.41
C LEU A 256 -11.24 31.28 13.35
N LEU A 257 -12.10 30.82 12.44
CA LEU A 257 -13.44 31.33 12.14
C LEU A 257 -14.46 31.01 13.25
N HIS A 258 -14.17 31.41 14.50
CA HIS A 258 -15.01 31.15 15.68
C HIS A 258 -15.35 29.66 15.92
N GLU A 259 -14.64 28.73 15.26
CA GLU A 259 -14.87 27.29 15.37
C GLU A 259 -14.27 26.72 16.65
N GLU A 260 -14.98 25.78 17.27
CA GLU A 260 -14.52 25.06 18.45
C GLU A 260 -13.21 24.30 18.16
N PRO A 261 -12.15 24.42 18.98
CA PRO A 261 -10.85 23.84 18.69
C PRO A 261 -10.87 22.33 18.43
N ALA A 262 -11.72 21.59 19.14
CA ALA A 262 -11.90 20.14 18.95
C ALA A 262 -12.36 19.80 17.52
N THR A 263 -13.27 20.62 16.96
CA THR A 263 -13.76 20.47 15.58
C THR A 263 -12.69 20.85 14.57
N SER A 264 -12.01 21.99 14.77
CA SER A 264 -10.96 22.48 13.87
C SER A 264 -9.76 21.52 13.76
N VAL A 265 -9.23 21.05 14.89
CA VAL A 265 -8.10 20.09 14.92
C VAL A 265 -8.48 18.77 14.27
N THR A 266 -9.69 18.26 14.54
CA THR A 266 -10.18 17.00 13.94
C THR A 266 -10.35 17.13 12.42
N LEU A 267 -11.02 18.20 11.97
CA LEU A 267 -11.25 18.49 10.55
C LEU A 267 -9.93 18.65 9.78
N ASN A 268 -8.95 19.38 10.33
CA ASN A 268 -7.66 19.54 9.68
C ASN A 268 -6.83 18.25 9.69
N MET A 269 -6.93 17.41 10.73
CA MET A 269 -6.28 16.10 10.75
C MET A 269 -6.91 15.13 9.72
N GLU A 270 -8.22 15.19 9.52
CA GLU A 270 -8.91 14.43 8.48
C GLU A 270 -8.53 14.91 7.09
N ARG A 271 -8.52 16.23 6.84
CA ARG A 271 -8.02 16.83 5.59
C ARG A 271 -6.58 16.42 5.30
N LEU A 272 -5.71 16.36 6.30
CA LEU A 272 -4.34 15.88 6.14
C LEU A 272 -4.31 14.41 5.70
N CYS A 273 -5.00 13.51 6.42
CA CYS A 273 -5.11 12.09 6.04
C CYS A 273 -5.65 11.92 4.61
N MET A 274 -6.71 12.64 4.24
CA MET A 274 -7.30 12.60 2.90
C MET A 274 -6.31 13.07 1.84
N SER A 275 -5.63 14.19 2.04
CA SER A 275 -4.65 14.70 1.07
C SER A 275 -3.48 13.74 0.89
N ILE A 276 -2.99 13.08 1.95
CA ILE A 276 -2.01 11.99 1.83
C ILE A 276 -2.56 10.81 1.02
N GLN A 277 -3.81 10.40 1.24
CA GLN A 277 -4.45 9.32 0.47
C GLN A 277 -4.63 9.70 -1.02
N VAL A 278 -4.99 10.95 -1.32
CA VAL A 278 -5.10 11.47 -2.69
C VAL A 278 -3.73 11.48 -3.38
N ILE A 279 -2.68 11.96 -2.70
CA ILE A 279 -1.30 11.92 -3.18
C ILE A 279 -0.90 10.47 -3.49
N GLY A 280 -1.17 9.53 -2.59
CA GLY A 280 -0.84 8.12 -2.79
C GLY A 280 -1.56 7.51 -3.98
N ASN A 281 -2.88 7.72 -4.09
CA ASN A 281 -3.66 7.26 -5.23
C ASN A 281 -3.20 7.90 -6.55
N LEU A 282 -2.80 9.18 -6.56
CA LEU A 282 -2.24 9.84 -7.75
C LEU A 282 -0.90 9.21 -8.19
N LEU A 283 -0.01 8.92 -7.25
CA LEU A 283 1.30 8.28 -7.51
C LEU A 283 1.15 6.84 -8.03
N GLN A 284 0.15 6.11 -7.54
CA GLN A 284 -0.18 4.76 -8.01
C GLN A 284 -1.05 4.73 -9.29
N SER A 285 -1.63 5.88 -9.68
CA SER A 285 -2.49 5.99 -10.87
C SER A 285 -1.65 5.84 -12.14
N PRO A 286 -1.98 4.92 -13.06
CA PRO A 286 -1.25 4.79 -14.31
C PRO A 286 -1.36 6.06 -15.15
N THR A 287 -0.32 6.37 -15.92
CA THR A 287 -0.28 7.54 -16.81
C THR A 287 0.12 7.12 -18.23
N GLN A 288 -0.42 7.80 -19.25
CA GLN A 288 -0.11 7.48 -20.66
C GLN A 288 1.27 8.00 -21.12
N ARG A 289 1.89 8.87 -20.32
CA ARG A 289 3.17 9.54 -20.58
C ARG A 289 3.89 9.72 -19.24
N PRO A 290 5.24 9.73 -19.23
CA PRO A 290 6.01 10.07 -18.04
C PRO A 290 5.55 11.41 -17.44
N VAL A 291 5.43 11.45 -16.12
CA VAL A 291 5.07 12.63 -15.34
C VAL A 291 6.24 13.04 -14.44
N GLN A 292 6.37 14.34 -14.17
CA GLN A 292 7.40 14.86 -13.26
C GLN A 292 6.90 14.80 -11.81
N VAL A 293 7.59 14.05 -10.95
CA VAL A 293 7.21 13.86 -9.55
C VAL A 293 8.07 14.76 -8.65
N PRO A 294 7.47 15.64 -7.81
CA PRO A 294 8.20 16.54 -6.93
C PRO A 294 8.69 15.83 -5.66
N VAL A 295 9.60 14.85 -5.83
CA VAL A 295 10.10 14.00 -4.73
C VAL A 295 10.61 14.83 -3.55
N GLY A 296 11.33 15.92 -3.83
CA GLY A 296 11.82 16.84 -2.79
C GLY A 296 10.70 17.43 -1.92
N SER A 297 9.60 17.91 -2.52
CA SER A 297 8.47 18.50 -1.79
C SER A 297 7.70 17.46 -0.97
N LEU A 298 7.49 16.26 -1.55
CA LEU A 298 6.82 15.14 -0.89
C LEU A 298 7.63 14.62 0.30
N VAL A 299 8.95 14.46 0.13
CA VAL A 299 9.87 14.09 1.21
C VAL A 299 9.98 15.20 2.26
N ASN A 300 9.91 16.48 1.88
CA ASN A 300 9.93 17.59 2.84
C ASN A 300 8.69 17.57 3.74
N LEU A 301 7.49 17.40 3.16
CA LEU A 301 6.24 17.24 3.91
C LEU A 301 6.33 16.06 4.88
N ALA A 302 6.72 14.87 4.39
CA ALA A 302 6.92 13.70 5.24
C ALA A 302 7.94 13.96 6.37
N SER A 303 9.05 14.65 6.07
CA SER A 303 10.08 14.99 7.04
C SER A 303 9.55 15.92 8.14
N LYS A 304 8.79 16.97 7.80
CA LYS A 304 8.20 17.86 8.80
C LYS A 304 7.18 17.15 9.67
N MET A 305 6.33 16.30 9.09
CA MET A 305 5.36 15.51 9.85
C MET A 305 6.04 14.51 10.80
N LEU A 306 7.17 13.88 10.42
CA LEU A 306 7.98 13.04 11.32
C LEU A 306 8.67 13.84 12.44
N LEU A 307 9.09 15.08 12.16
CA LEU A 307 9.82 15.93 13.11
C LEU A 307 8.93 16.53 14.21
N VAL A 308 7.60 16.44 14.10
CA VAL A 308 6.66 16.88 15.15
C VAL A 308 6.93 16.17 16.49
N THR A 309 7.23 16.96 17.52
CA THR A 309 7.53 16.57 18.91
C THR A 309 6.34 16.74 19.85
N VAL A 310 6.35 15.94 20.92
CA VAL A 310 5.45 16.02 22.09
C VAL A 310 6.11 16.78 23.25
N GLU A 311 7.43 16.91 23.22
CA GLU A 311 8.29 17.26 24.37
C GLU A 311 8.48 18.77 24.60
N ASP A 312 7.91 19.61 23.75
CA ASP A 312 7.96 21.06 23.91
C ASP A 312 7.08 21.49 25.10
N GLU A 313 7.60 22.34 25.99
CA GLU A 313 6.80 22.89 27.09
C GLU A 313 5.67 23.77 26.52
N ALA A 314 4.45 23.62 27.05
CA ALA A 314 3.31 24.41 26.61
C ALA A 314 3.60 25.92 26.87
N PRO A 315 3.66 26.77 25.83
CA PRO A 315 3.99 28.17 26.01
C PRO A 315 2.89 28.87 26.82
N SER A 316 3.29 29.68 27.81
CA SER A 316 2.42 30.26 28.85
C SER A 316 1.24 31.09 28.35
N ASN A 317 1.22 31.46 27.07
CA ASN A 317 0.27 32.37 26.46
C ASN A 317 -0.76 31.66 25.57
N ILE A 318 -0.76 30.31 25.53
CA ILE A 318 -1.65 29.49 24.70
C ILE A 318 -2.65 28.74 25.57
N ASP A 319 -3.88 28.57 25.05
CA ASP A 319 -4.92 27.77 25.68
C ASP A 319 -4.46 26.30 25.84
N PRO A 320 -4.36 25.78 27.09
CA PRO A 320 -3.95 24.40 27.35
C PRO A 320 -4.85 23.34 26.69
N ILE A 321 -6.14 23.65 26.44
CA ILE A 321 -7.08 22.73 25.80
C ILE A 321 -6.71 22.54 24.32
N VAL A 322 -6.41 23.63 23.61
CA VAL A 322 -5.97 23.58 22.21
C VAL A 322 -4.64 22.82 22.12
N TRP A 323 -3.68 23.16 22.97
CA TRP A 323 -2.38 22.47 23.02
C TRP A 323 -2.52 20.96 23.26
N ALA A 324 -3.37 20.56 24.20
CA ALA A 324 -3.63 19.15 24.49
C ALA A 324 -4.24 18.40 23.29
N MET A 325 -5.16 19.03 22.55
CA MET A 325 -5.77 18.46 21.34
C MET A 325 -4.76 18.34 20.19
N GLU A 326 -3.98 19.40 19.91
CA GLU A 326 -2.91 19.39 18.89
C GLU A 326 -1.79 18.38 19.22
N THR A 327 -1.58 18.10 20.51
CA THR A 327 -0.63 17.09 21.00
C THR A 327 -1.19 15.68 20.87
N ALA A 328 -2.48 15.46 21.18
CA ALA A 328 -3.13 14.16 21.10
C ALA A 328 -3.18 13.57 19.67
N VAL A 329 -3.19 14.42 18.63
CA VAL A 329 -3.21 13.97 17.23
C VAL A 329 -1.83 13.67 16.63
N ILE A 330 -0.73 13.97 17.33
CA ILE A 330 0.65 13.74 16.83
C ILE A 330 0.89 12.30 16.30
N PRO A 331 0.43 11.21 16.96
CA PRO A 331 0.61 9.86 16.41
C PRO A 331 -0.13 9.62 15.09
N ARG A 332 -1.23 10.36 14.82
CA ARG A 332 -1.93 10.31 13.52
C ARG A 332 -1.12 11.04 12.44
N ILE A 333 -0.48 12.16 12.77
CA ILE A 333 0.45 12.87 11.88
C ILE A 333 1.63 11.96 11.50
N TRP A 334 2.25 11.29 12.48
CA TRP A 334 3.35 10.35 12.23
C TRP A 334 2.91 9.17 11.35
N ARG A 335 1.72 8.60 11.58
CA ARG A 335 1.17 7.54 10.72
C ARG A 335 0.97 8.02 9.28
N ALA A 336 0.39 9.21 9.08
CA ALA A 336 0.24 9.81 7.76
C ALA A 336 1.60 10.05 7.06
N ALA A 337 2.65 10.38 7.81
CA ALA A 337 4.01 10.50 7.26
C ALA A 337 4.59 9.14 6.82
N CYS A 338 4.40 8.11 7.64
CA CYS A 338 4.79 6.73 7.34
C CYS A 338 4.07 6.21 6.10
N ASP A 339 2.76 6.46 5.98
CA ASP A 339 1.95 6.05 4.82
C ASP A 339 2.37 6.78 3.53
N LEU A 340 2.68 8.08 3.60
CA LEU A 340 3.26 8.81 2.47
C LEU A 340 4.62 8.22 2.04
N ILE A 341 5.52 7.94 3.00
CA ILE A 341 6.85 7.37 2.69
C ILE A 341 6.74 5.96 2.10
N LYS A 342 5.87 5.10 2.64
CA LYS A 342 5.60 3.77 2.07
C LYS A 342 5.13 3.87 0.63
N CYS A 343 4.18 4.75 0.34
CA CYS A 343 3.71 4.98 -1.04
C CYS A 343 4.84 5.49 -1.97
N LEU A 344 5.71 6.39 -1.49
CA LEU A 344 6.89 6.82 -2.24
C LEU A 344 7.88 5.67 -2.51
N CYS A 345 8.08 4.77 -1.54
CA CYS A 345 8.91 3.56 -1.72
C CYS A 345 8.33 2.62 -2.78
N GLU A 346 7.01 2.48 -2.84
CA GLU A 346 6.31 1.62 -3.81
C GLU A 346 6.31 2.21 -5.23
N CYS A 347 6.13 3.53 -5.36
CA CYS A 347 5.94 4.19 -6.65
C CYS A 347 7.26 4.65 -7.31
N ILE A 348 8.26 5.03 -6.51
CA ILE A 348 9.51 5.64 -7.00
C ILE A 348 10.76 4.81 -6.63
N ASP A 349 10.61 3.77 -5.80
CA ASP A 349 11.60 2.73 -5.53
C ASP A 349 13.01 3.32 -5.24
N ARG A 350 14.03 2.91 -6.00
CA ARG A 350 15.42 3.35 -5.80
C ARG A 350 15.66 4.86 -5.88
N HIS A 351 14.80 5.65 -6.52
CA HIS A 351 14.99 7.11 -6.60
C HIS A 351 14.84 7.80 -5.24
N LEU A 352 14.21 7.14 -4.25
CA LEU A 352 14.14 7.63 -2.87
C LEU A 352 15.46 7.44 -2.09
N THR A 353 16.43 6.69 -2.63
CA THR A 353 17.71 6.36 -1.97
C THR A 353 18.43 7.59 -1.40
N THR A 354 18.48 8.69 -2.14
CA THR A 354 19.15 9.94 -1.72
C THR A 354 18.59 10.52 -0.41
N TYR A 355 17.30 10.27 -0.12
CA TYR A 355 16.63 10.73 1.09
C TYR A 355 16.51 9.65 2.18
N SER A 356 16.72 8.37 1.82
CA SER A 356 16.50 7.20 2.69
C SER A 356 17.19 7.32 4.05
N SER A 357 18.48 7.66 4.08
CA SER A 357 19.27 7.73 5.32
C SER A 357 18.76 8.84 6.27
N ARG A 358 18.25 9.96 5.71
CA ARG A 358 17.65 11.04 6.51
C ARG A 358 16.30 10.63 7.09
N LEU A 359 15.44 10.02 6.27
CA LEU A 359 14.13 9.51 6.71
C LEU A 359 14.29 8.42 7.77
N LEU A 360 15.16 7.43 7.54
CA LEU A 360 15.51 6.40 8.51
C LEU A 360 16.06 6.99 9.81
N SER A 361 16.86 8.07 9.77
CA SER A 361 17.36 8.73 10.99
C SER A 361 16.24 9.38 11.80
N TYR A 362 15.24 9.99 11.17
CA TYR A 362 14.07 10.53 11.87
C TYR A 362 13.21 9.41 12.46
N ILE A 363 13.03 8.30 11.72
CA ILE A 363 12.26 7.15 12.19
C ILE A 363 12.98 6.43 13.36
N ALA A 364 14.30 6.26 13.28
CA ALA A 364 15.11 5.68 14.37
C ALA A 364 15.03 6.52 15.64
N PHE A 365 15.09 7.86 15.52
CA PHE A 365 14.90 8.77 16.65
C PHE A 365 13.52 8.62 17.31
N ARG A 366 12.45 8.47 16.51
CA ARG A 366 11.10 8.19 17.06
C ARG A 366 11.01 6.84 17.75
N LEU A 367 11.56 5.78 17.13
CA LEU A 367 11.53 4.43 17.70
C LEU A 367 12.36 4.27 18.98
N GLU A 368 13.32 5.17 19.24
CA GLU A 368 14.05 5.23 20.52
C GLU A 368 13.28 5.94 21.65
N GLN A 369 12.25 6.73 21.32
CA GLN A 369 11.35 7.33 22.32
C GLN A 369 10.39 6.27 22.88
N LYS A 370 9.89 6.48 24.10
CA LYS A 370 8.95 5.56 24.79
C LYS A 370 7.54 5.64 24.18
N ILE A 371 7.40 5.15 22.95
CA ILE A 371 6.16 5.13 22.16
C ILE A 371 5.47 3.76 22.34
N SER A 372 4.13 3.75 22.41
CA SER A 372 3.33 2.52 22.45
C SER A 372 3.46 1.69 21.17
N LEU A 373 3.43 0.35 21.27
CA LEU A 373 3.68 -0.57 20.16
C LEU A 373 2.76 -0.32 18.94
N PHE A 374 1.47 -0.02 19.16
CA PHE A 374 0.51 0.40 18.13
C PHE A 374 1.00 1.59 17.26
N ASN A 375 1.74 2.51 17.85
CA ASN A 375 2.33 3.67 17.18
C ASN A 375 3.74 3.39 16.65
N GLN A 376 4.42 2.32 17.10
CA GLN A 376 5.69 1.85 16.52
C GLN A 376 5.50 1.11 15.19
N ILE A 377 4.38 0.38 15.01
CA ILE A 377 4.14 -0.44 13.80
C ILE A 377 4.28 0.37 12.48
N PRO A 378 3.68 1.56 12.29
CA PRO A 378 3.84 2.34 11.05
C PRO A 378 5.29 2.71 10.75
N PHE A 379 6.08 3.01 11.79
CA PHE A 379 7.51 3.29 11.67
C PHE A 379 8.29 2.05 11.22
N LEU A 380 8.04 0.89 11.84
CA LEU A 380 8.67 -0.39 11.48
C LEU A 380 8.31 -0.82 10.04
N GLU A 381 7.05 -0.69 9.62
CA GLU A 381 6.63 -0.93 8.24
C GLU A 381 7.36 -0.01 7.25
N THR A 382 7.57 1.26 7.63
CA THR A 382 8.28 2.24 6.79
C THR A 382 9.77 1.96 6.72
N VAL A 383 10.41 1.53 7.82
CA VAL A 383 11.81 1.04 7.81
C VAL A 383 11.93 -0.17 6.90
N HIS A 384 11.03 -1.15 7.02
CA HIS A 384 11.01 -2.33 6.14
C HIS A 384 10.86 -1.94 4.66
N ALA A 385 9.93 -1.03 4.32
CA ALA A 385 9.72 -0.54 2.97
C ALA A 385 10.98 0.17 2.42
N LEU A 386 11.60 1.06 3.21
CA LEU A 386 12.82 1.77 2.84
C LEU A 386 13.99 0.79 2.61
N LEU A 387 14.22 -0.17 3.52
CA LEU A 387 15.29 -1.17 3.40
C LEU A 387 15.08 -2.17 2.25
N THR A 388 13.83 -2.41 1.84
CA THR A 388 13.50 -3.31 0.72
C THR A 388 13.62 -2.62 -0.65
N ARG A 389 13.35 -1.31 -0.72
CA ARG A 389 13.19 -0.55 -1.98
C ARG A 389 14.34 0.41 -2.30
N CYS A 390 14.98 0.96 -1.28
CA CYS A 390 16.17 1.80 -1.44
C CYS A 390 17.44 0.97 -1.42
N HIS A 391 18.56 1.54 -1.87
CA HIS A 391 19.87 0.93 -1.62
C HIS A 391 20.22 1.00 -0.12
N PRO A 392 21.04 0.06 0.40
CA PRO A 392 21.46 0.05 1.81
C PRO A 392 22.12 1.37 2.23
N SER A 393 21.77 1.87 3.42
CA SER A 393 22.45 3.05 3.98
C SER A 393 23.90 2.70 4.34
N HIS A 394 24.84 3.54 3.91
CA HIS A 394 26.26 3.43 4.26
C HIS A 394 26.57 3.89 5.69
N SER A 395 25.58 4.30 6.50
CA SER A 395 25.80 4.73 7.89
C SER A 395 25.73 3.54 8.85
N PRO A 396 26.86 3.12 9.46
CA PRO A 396 26.85 1.99 10.38
C PRO A 396 26.15 2.33 11.70
N LEU A 397 26.21 3.59 12.13
CA LEU A 397 25.50 4.10 13.31
C LEU A 397 23.98 3.93 13.17
N LEU A 398 23.43 4.29 12.01
CA LEU A 398 22.00 4.19 11.74
C LEU A 398 21.55 2.73 11.66
N SER A 399 22.31 1.89 10.96
CA SER A 399 22.04 0.45 10.86
C SER A 399 22.07 -0.22 12.24
N SER A 400 23.01 0.18 13.11
CA SER A 400 23.14 -0.36 14.46
C SER A 400 22.02 0.12 15.40
N ARG A 401 21.61 1.40 15.34
CA ARG A 401 20.44 1.90 16.08
C ARG A 401 19.16 1.13 15.73
N LEU A 402 18.87 0.99 14.44
CA LEU A 402 17.71 0.24 13.95
C LEU A 402 17.78 -1.25 14.31
N THR A 403 18.99 -1.84 14.30
CA THR A 403 19.20 -3.23 14.74
C THR A 403 18.87 -3.38 16.22
N ARG A 404 19.31 -2.44 17.08
CA ARG A 404 19.02 -2.46 18.52
C ARG A 404 17.52 -2.36 18.81
N ILE A 405 16.79 -1.47 18.10
CA ILE A 405 15.33 -1.35 18.17
C ILE A 405 14.64 -2.66 17.76
N ALA A 406 15.05 -3.25 16.64
CA ALA A 406 14.46 -4.50 16.17
C ALA A 406 14.71 -5.64 17.18
N LEU A 407 15.91 -5.71 17.77
CA LEU A 407 16.24 -6.69 18.80
C LEU A 407 15.43 -6.51 20.09
N SER A 408 15.23 -5.30 20.59
CA SER A 408 14.42 -5.09 21.80
C SER A 408 12.99 -5.59 21.64
N ASN A 409 12.42 -5.52 20.43
CA ASN A 409 11.09 -6.06 20.13
C ASN A 409 11.07 -7.60 20.09
N LEU A 410 12.16 -8.25 19.64
CA LEU A 410 12.26 -9.72 19.62
C LEU A 410 12.61 -10.31 20.99
N MET A 411 13.33 -9.57 21.83
CA MET A 411 13.72 -10.02 23.17
C MET A 411 12.55 -10.34 24.09
N VAL A 412 11.36 -9.79 23.83
CA VAL A 412 10.11 -10.09 24.56
C VAL A 412 9.73 -11.57 24.48
N ILE A 413 10.18 -12.31 23.45
CA ILE A 413 9.94 -13.76 23.29
C ILE A 413 10.80 -14.59 24.25
N LEU A 414 11.97 -14.08 24.69
CA LEU A 414 12.89 -14.82 25.54
C LEU A 414 12.48 -14.71 27.01
N PRO A 415 12.56 -15.79 27.80
CA PRO A 415 12.14 -15.77 29.20
C PRO A 415 12.97 -14.79 30.03
N SER A 416 12.29 -13.98 30.85
CA SER A 416 12.98 -13.11 31.80
C SER A 416 13.68 -13.96 32.87
N GLN A 417 14.88 -13.55 33.27
CA GLN A 417 15.67 -14.29 34.26
C GLN A 417 14.99 -14.39 35.64
N THR A 418 14.04 -13.51 35.93
CA THR A 418 13.17 -13.60 37.13
C THR A 418 12.42 -14.92 37.18
N ASP A 419 11.99 -15.44 36.03
CA ASP A 419 11.10 -16.59 35.94
C ASP A 419 11.93 -17.90 36.02
N VAL A 420 13.16 -17.84 35.48
CA VAL A 420 14.16 -18.92 35.59
C VAL A 420 14.74 -19.01 37.01
N GLN A 421 14.95 -17.88 37.70
CA GLN A 421 15.43 -17.91 39.10
C GLN A 421 14.35 -18.37 40.07
N ASN A 422 13.08 -17.98 39.87
CA ASN A 422 11.97 -18.46 40.72
C ASN A 422 11.78 -19.98 40.59
N SER A 423 11.87 -20.54 39.38
CA SER A 423 11.77 -21.99 39.14
C SER A 423 12.98 -22.79 39.68
N MET A 424 14.21 -22.26 39.59
CA MET A 424 15.37 -22.91 40.22
C MET A 424 15.39 -22.79 41.76
N ALA A 425 14.87 -21.71 42.34
CA ALA A 425 14.87 -21.52 43.79
C ALA A 425 13.98 -22.54 44.54
N GLN A 426 12.95 -23.09 43.88
CA GLN A 426 12.06 -24.11 44.47
C GLN A 426 12.66 -25.53 44.48
N THR A 427 13.65 -25.83 43.65
CA THR A 427 14.25 -27.18 43.53
C THR A 427 15.54 -27.38 44.34
N GLY A 428 16.13 -26.30 44.89
CA GLY A 428 17.42 -26.30 45.60
C GLY A 428 17.37 -26.21 47.14
N GLY A 429 16.28 -26.62 47.79
CA GLY A 429 15.95 -26.24 49.19
C GLY A 429 16.50 -27.10 50.35
N THR A 430 17.75 -27.58 50.34
CA THR A 430 18.29 -28.38 51.48
C THR A 430 19.22 -27.60 52.43
N ASN A 431 18.65 -26.89 53.42
CA ASN A 431 18.98 -27.06 54.85
C ASN A 431 18.34 -26.03 55.82
N LYS A 432 17.70 -26.58 56.87
CA LYS A 432 17.64 -26.05 58.26
C LYS A 432 17.14 -24.61 58.51
N SER A 433 15.82 -24.50 58.71
CA SER A 433 15.26 -23.59 59.75
C SER A 433 14.15 -24.33 60.54
N LYS A 434 14.07 -24.10 61.86
CA LYS A 434 13.17 -24.83 62.78
C LYS A 434 12.01 -23.95 63.27
N LYS A 435 10.85 -24.60 63.49
CA LYS A 435 9.65 -24.14 64.24
C LYS A 435 8.83 -22.99 63.63
N GLY A 436 7.62 -23.32 63.16
CA GLY A 436 6.60 -22.34 62.74
C GLY A 436 5.27 -22.96 62.28
N ARG A 437 4.68 -23.86 63.08
CA ARG A 437 3.53 -24.69 62.64
C ARG A 437 2.20 -23.94 62.65
N LYS A 438 1.73 -23.44 61.50
CA LYS A 438 0.30 -23.34 61.16
C LYS A 438 0.05 -23.89 59.75
N ARG A 439 -0.89 -24.84 59.65
CA ARG A 439 -1.23 -25.54 58.40
C ARG A 439 -2.06 -24.62 57.49
N ALA A 440 -1.43 -23.98 56.50
CA ALA A 440 -2.08 -23.78 55.21
C ALA A 440 -1.81 -25.05 54.38
N LYS A 441 -2.87 -25.67 53.85
CA LYS A 441 -2.76 -26.90 53.07
C LYS A 441 -2.55 -26.50 51.60
N ASN A 442 -1.34 -26.03 51.28
CA ASN A 442 -0.98 -25.70 49.89
C ASN A 442 -1.18 -26.97 49.05
N TYR A 443 -2.08 -26.87 48.09
CA TYR A 443 -2.47 -27.98 47.23
C TYR A 443 -1.40 -28.15 46.16
N GLU A 444 -0.85 -29.36 46.04
CA GLU A 444 0.29 -29.72 45.16
C GLU A 444 -0.04 -29.67 43.65
N GLY A 445 -1.15 -29.02 43.29
CA GLY A 445 -1.57 -28.72 41.93
C GLY A 445 -1.88 -27.24 41.66
N ASP A 446 -1.66 -26.33 42.61
CA ASP A 446 -1.91 -24.87 42.39
C ASP A 446 -0.92 -24.26 41.37
N GLU A 447 0.27 -24.85 41.22
CA GLU A 447 1.26 -24.43 40.21
C GLU A 447 0.82 -24.84 38.78
N LEU A 448 0.06 -25.93 38.63
CA LEU A 448 -0.54 -26.32 37.34
C LEU A 448 -1.67 -25.38 36.89
N PHE A 449 -2.28 -24.62 37.81
CA PHE A 449 -3.29 -23.60 37.47
C PHE A 449 -2.71 -22.18 37.33
N LYS A 450 -1.54 -21.91 37.93
CA LYS A 450 -0.75 -20.68 37.68
C LYS A 450 0.13 -20.75 36.44
N ALA A 451 0.23 -21.92 35.80
CA ALA A 451 0.82 -22.10 34.47
C ALA A 451 -0.01 -21.50 33.32
N SER A 452 -1.07 -20.75 33.60
CA SER A 452 -1.57 -19.71 32.69
C SER A 452 -0.57 -18.53 32.70
N GLY A 453 0.63 -18.76 32.17
CA GLY A 453 1.63 -17.71 32.00
C GLY A 453 1.06 -16.60 31.13
N ASP A 454 1.37 -15.34 31.47
CA ASP A 454 0.90 -14.19 30.70
C ASP A 454 1.30 -14.36 29.22
N VAL A 455 0.31 -14.23 28.34
CA VAL A 455 0.51 -14.40 26.89
C VAL A 455 1.47 -13.32 26.42
N ILE A 456 2.59 -13.73 25.82
CA ILE A 456 3.72 -12.83 25.52
C ILE A 456 3.35 -11.73 24.51
N CYS A 457 2.54 -12.07 23.51
CA CYS A 457 1.95 -11.13 22.56
C CYS A 457 0.42 -11.19 22.69
N PRO A 458 -0.16 -10.50 23.70
CA PRO A 458 -1.59 -10.59 24.01
C PRO A 458 -2.46 -9.95 22.91
N THR A 459 -1.94 -8.97 22.17
CA THR A 459 -2.66 -8.34 21.06
C THR A 459 -2.09 -8.73 19.69
N THR A 460 -2.90 -8.56 18.65
CA THR A 460 -2.48 -8.72 17.24
C THR A 460 -1.42 -7.70 16.83
N ASP A 461 -1.37 -6.55 17.49
CA ASP A 461 -0.38 -5.50 17.22
C ASP A 461 1.00 -5.88 17.77
N ASP A 462 1.07 -6.53 18.94
CA ASP A 462 2.33 -7.04 19.49
C ASP A 462 2.96 -8.08 18.55
N VAL A 463 2.15 -9.06 18.11
CA VAL A 463 2.53 -10.04 17.08
C VAL A 463 3.04 -9.35 15.82
N LYS A 464 2.30 -8.36 15.31
CA LYS A 464 2.65 -7.65 14.09
C LYS A 464 3.97 -6.88 14.22
N ALA A 465 4.20 -6.22 15.35
CA ALA A 465 5.45 -5.52 15.65
C ALA A 465 6.63 -6.49 15.68
N VAL A 466 6.49 -7.65 16.32
CA VAL A 466 7.50 -8.72 16.37
C VAL A 466 7.80 -9.28 14.97
N LEU A 467 6.77 -9.63 14.18
CA LEU A 467 6.94 -10.17 12.83
C LEU A 467 7.66 -9.19 11.88
N ILE A 468 7.31 -7.89 11.94
CA ILE A 468 7.99 -6.86 11.13
C ILE A 468 9.40 -6.61 11.64
N SER A 469 9.62 -6.64 12.97
CA SER A 469 10.97 -6.52 13.55
C SER A 469 11.89 -7.66 13.11
N CYS A 470 11.37 -8.89 12.94
CA CYS A 470 12.12 -9.99 12.31
C CYS A 470 12.54 -9.65 10.88
N ASP A 471 11.62 -9.13 10.04
CA ASP A 471 11.94 -8.80 8.64
C ASP A 471 12.94 -7.63 8.54
N VAL A 472 12.78 -6.59 9.36
CA VAL A 472 13.71 -5.46 9.46
C VAL A 472 15.09 -5.94 9.90
N LEU A 473 15.17 -6.76 10.95
CA LEU A 473 16.44 -7.32 11.43
C LEU A 473 17.12 -8.17 10.36
N ARG A 474 16.36 -9.04 9.67
CA ARG A 474 16.85 -9.85 8.55
C ARG A 474 17.41 -8.99 7.40
N LEU A 475 16.77 -7.85 7.08
CA LEU A 475 17.26 -6.92 6.06
C LEU A 475 18.48 -6.12 6.54
N LEU A 476 18.56 -5.76 7.82
CA LEU A 476 19.72 -5.06 8.38
C LEU A 476 20.97 -5.95 8.40
N LEU A 477 20.85 -7.20 8.86
CA LEU A 477 21.98 -8.14 8.93
C LEU A 477 22.47 -8.64 7.56
N GLN A 478 21.63 -8.58 6.52
CA GLN A 478 22.07 -8.79 5.13
C GLN A 478 23.06 -7.72 4.65
N ASN A 479 23.09 -6.55 5.30
CA ASN A 479 23.93 -5.43 4.92
C ASN A 479 25.13 -5.32 5.86
N ALA A 480 26.34 -5.31 5.29
CA ALA A 480 27.61 -5.38 6.01
C ALA A 480 27.98 -4.12 6.86
N ASN A 481 27.01 -3.26 7.17
CA ASN A 481 27.21 -1.98 7.88
C ASN A 481 26.79 -2.05 9.36
N VAL A 482 26.29 -3.18 9.87
CA VAL A 482 26.07 -3.38 11.32
C VAL A 482 27.41 -3.65 12.00
N THR A 483 27.64 -3.13 13.21
CA THR A 483 28.88 -3.42 13.96
C THR A 483 29.02 -4.93 14.24
N PRO A 484 30.24 -5.51 14.21
CA PRO A 484 30.43 -6.95 14.42
C PRO A 484 29.84 -7.45 15.75
N ALA A 485 30.02 -6.68 16.83
CA ALA A 485 29.47 -6.97 18.15
C ALA A 485 27.92 -7.07 18.14
N LEU A 486 27.24 -6.13 17.47
CA LEU A 486 25.78 -6.13 17.41
C LEU A 486 25.25 -7.18 16.41
N HIS A 487 25.98 -7.46 15.33
CA HIS A 487 25.67 -8.60 14.44
C HIS A 487 25.79 -9.94 15.18
N SER A 488 26.80 -10.09 16.06
CA SER A 488 26.95 -11.24 16.95
C SER A 488 25.78 -11.37 17.91
N MET A 489 25.45 -10.28 18.63
CA MET A 489 24.31 -10.26 19.55
C MET A 489 23.00 -10.62 18.84
N ALA A 490 22.75 -10.05 17.66
CA ALA A 490 21.56 -10.34 16.88
C ALA A 490 21.46 -11.81 16.45
N SER A 491 22.58 -12.36 15.99
CA SER A 491 22.70 -13.78 15.61
C SER A 491 22.43 -14.69 16.81
N ARG A 492 22.99 -14.37 17.98
CA ARG A 492 22.75 -15.10 19.24
C ARG A 492 21.29 -15.04 19.70
N VAL A 493 20.64 -13.88 19.61
CA VAL A 493 19.21 -13.71 19.95
C VAL A 493 18.31 -14.51 19.00
N ILE A 494 18.54 -14.45 17.68
CA ILE A 494 17.79 -15.23 16.68
C ILE A 494 17.94 -16.74 16.93
N LEU A 495 19.15 -17.20 17.24
CA LEU A 495 19.42 -18.59 17.58
C LEU A 495 18.68 -19.02 18.85
N ALA A 496 18.75 -18.22 19.92
CA ALA A 496 18.02 -18.50 21.16
C ALA A 496 16.51 -18.61 20.90
N ILE A 497 15.91 -17.64 20.21
CA ILE A 497 14.48 -17.68 19.84
C ILE A 497 14.16 -18.93 18.99
N SER A 498 15.05 -19.34 18.08
CA SER A 498 14.85 -20.56 17.26
C SER A 498 14.89 -21.87 18.05
N LEU A 499 15.53 -21.88 19.24
CA LEU A 499 15.61 -23.02 20.15
C LEU A 499 14.49 -23.01 21.21
N GLU A 500 14.04 -21.83 21.64
CA GLU A 500 12.94 -21.67 22.61
C GLU A 500 11.56 -21.85 21.97
N LEU A 501 11.30 -21.27 20.79
CA LEU A 501 9.97 -21.32 20.15
C LEU A 501 9.39 -22.74 20.00
N PRO A 502 10.15 -23.80 19.64
CA PRO A 502 9.63 -25.17 19.59
C PRO A 502 9.25 -25.78 20.94
N GLN A 503 9.77 -25.23 22.05
CA GLN A 503 9.46 -25.66 23.42
C GLN A 503 8.22 -24.95 23.97
N MET A 504 7.87 -23.79 23.41
CA MET A 504 6.70 -23.00 23.79
C MET A 504 5.42 -23.53 23.14
N THR A 505 4.32 -23.59 23.91
CA THR A 505 2.99 -23.84 23.33
C THR A 505 2.52 -22.63 22.52
N PRO A 506 1.87 -22.79 21.36
CA PRO A 506 1.41 -21.66 20.54
C PRO A 506 0.55 -20.64 21.30
N ALA A 507 -0.32 -21.12 22.20
CA ALA A 507 -1.20 -20.30 23.03
C ALA A 507 -0.47 -19.43 24.07
N ALA A 508 0.76 -19.78 24.46
CA ALA A 508 1.58 -18.95 25.35
C ALA A 508 2.22 -17.76 24.62
N LEU A 509 2.41 -17.86 23.30
CA LEU A 509 2.91 -16.77 22.48
C LEU A 509 1.78 -15.78 22.12
N SER A 510 0.65 -16.28 21.61
CA SER A 510 -0.45 -15.44 21.12
C SER A 510 -1.78 -16.20 21.10
N PRO A 511 -2.95 -15.52 21.24
CA PRO A 511 -4.25 -16.14 20.99
C PRO A 511 -4.47 -16.56 19.52
N ASP A 512 -3.72 -16.01 18.55
CA ASP A 512 -3.81 -16.42 17.15
C ASP A 512 -2.81 -17.57 16.85
N PRO A 513 -3.29 -18.78 16.46
CA PRO A 513 -2.39 -19.88 16.09
C PRO A 513 -1.58 -19.59 14.81
N HIS A 514 -2.08 -18.74 13.89
CA HIS A 514 -1.34 -18.40 12.68
C HIS A 514 -0.10 -17.53 12.97
N ALA A 515 -0.17 -16.65 13.97
CA ALA A 515 0.94 -15.84 14.46
C ALA A 515 2.17 -16.68 14.82
N TYR A 516 1.98 -17.76 15.60
CA TYR A 516 3.05 -18.66 16.01
C TYR A 516 3.76 -19.30 14.80
N HIS A 517 3.00 -19.85 13.86
CA HIS A 517 3.58 -20.47 12.66
C HIS A 517 4.31 -19.44 11.78
N ALA A 518 3.77 -18.24 11.61
CA ALA A 518 4.42 -17.17 10.86
C ALA A 518 5.73 -16.71 11.51
N LEU A 519 5.78 -16.60 12.85
CA LEU A 519 6.99 -16.22 13.57
C LEU A 519 8.06 -17.30 13.49
N VAL A 520 7.70 -18.55 13.75
CA VAL A 520 8.60 -19.71 13.64
C VAL A 520 9.20 -19.80 12.23
N GLN A 521 8.39 -19.58 11.19
CA GLN A 521 8.88 -19.55 9.81
C GLN A 521 9.88 -18.40 9.59
N LYS A 522 9.55 -17.16 9.98
CA LYS A 522 10.45 -16.00 9.81
C LYS A 522 11.78 -16.15 10.58
N ILE A 523 11.74 -16.64 11.81
CA ILE A 523 12.94 -16.87 12.62
C ILE A 523 13.82 -17.95 11.96
N ARG A 524 13.24 -19.06 11.48
CA ARG A 524 13.99 -20.09 10.73
C ARG A 524 14.57 -19.57 9.43
N ASP A 525 13.78 -18.87 8.61
CA ASP A 525 14.25 -18.27 7.36
C ASP A 525 15.42 -17.32 7.60
N THR A 526 15.35 -16.53 8.68
CA THR A 526 16.43 -15.62 9.11
C THR A 526 17.66 -16.39 9.59
N ALA A 527 17.49 -17.40 10.45
CA ALA A 527 18.58 -18.21 10.98
C ALA A 527 19.32 -19.00 9.87
N VAL A 528 18.58 -19.58 8.91
CA VAL A 528 19.14 -20.24 7.72
C VAL A 528 19.85 -19.23 6.84
N GLN A 529 19.28 -18.03 6.65
CA GLN A 529 19.94 -16.98 5.88
C GLN A 529 21.27 -16.55 6.51
N LEU A 530 21.33 -16.33 7.83
CA LEU A 530 22.56 -15.97 8.54
C LEU A 530 23.58 -17.12 8.58
N GLY A 531 23.13 -18.37 8.71
CA GLY A 531 23.99 -19.56 8.60
C GLY A 531 24.54 -19.79 7.19
N SER A 532 23.95 -19.17 6.17
CA SER A 532 24.38 -19.30 4.76
C SER A 532 25.20 -18.12 4.23
N SER A 533 25.26 -16.99 4.96
CA SER A 533 26.05 -15.84 4.57
C SER A 533 27.55 -16.09 4.70
N THR A 534 28.34 -15.36 3.91
CA THR A 534 29.81 -15.48 3.87
C THR A 534 30.53 -14.86 5.07
N THR A 535 29.80 -14.29 6.03
CA THR A 535 30.29 -13.89 7.34
C THR A 535 30.64 -15.15 8.15
N SER A 536 31.91 -15.28 8.55
CA SER A 536 32.46 -16.47 9.23
C SER A 536 31.69 -16.90 10.50
N ALA A 537 31.05 -15.92 11.13
CA ALA A 537 30.18 -15.95 12.30
C ALA A 537 29.37 -17.24 12.54
N MET A 538 28.47 -17.57 11.60
CA MET A 538 27.44 -18.59 11.82
C MET A 538 27.75 -19.95 11.21
N SER A 539 28.98 -20.15 10.71
CA SER A 539 29.46 -21.47 10.30
C SER A 539 29.40 -22.49 11.44
N GLN A 540 29.69 -22.07 12.68
CA GLN A 540 29.63 -22.93 13.87
C GLN A 540 28.20 -23.25 14.33
N SER A 541 27.28 -22.28 14.23
CA SER A 541 25.88 -22.43 14.62
C SER A 541 25.00 -23.03 13.53
N LEU A 542 25.49 -23.17 12.30
CA LEU A 542 24.80 -23.83 11.20
C LEU A 542 24.28 -25.21 11.60
N ASN A 543 25.07 -26.02 12.30
CA ASN A 543 24.62 -27.34 12.79
C ASN A 543 23.38 -27.27 13.71
N LEU A 544 23.28 -26.23 14.55
CA LEU A 544 22.11 -26.01 15.40
C LEU A 544 20.89 -25.61 14.54
N VAL A 545 21.07 -24.70 13.58
CA VAL A 545 20.03 -24.28 12.63
C VAL A 545 19.54 -25.44 11.77
N LEU A 546 20.44 -26.33 11.33
CA LEU A 546 20.10 -27.55 10.60
C LEU A 546 19.32 -28.53 11.47
N SER A 547 19.69 -28.67 12.74
CA SER A 547 18.95 -29.55 13.68
C SER A 547 17.52 -29.06 13.94
N THR A 548 17.28 -27.74 14.06
CA THR A 548 15.94 -27.18 14.31
C THR A 548 15.05 -27.08 13.06
N THR A 549 15.63 -27.15 11.86
CA THR A 549 14.89 -27.15 10.58
C THR A 549 14.58 -28.54 10.04
N SER A 550 15.46 -29.53 10.27
CA SER A 550 15.32 -30.90 9.75
C SER A 550 14.06 -31.64 10.24
N GLY A 551 13.48 -31.23 11.36
CA GLY A 551 12.25 -31.81 11.91
C GLY A 551 10.94 -31.29 11.32
N THR A 552 10.98 -30.49 10.23
CA THR A 552 9.78 -29.83 9.69
C THR A 552 9.62 -29.95 8.17
N ASP A 553 8.37 -30.06 7.71
CA ASP A 553 7.98 -30.20 6.29
C ASP A 553 8.25 -28.97 5.40
N ASP A 554 9.05 -27.99 5.86
CA ASP A 554 9.42 -26.83 5.05
C ASP A 554 10.48 -27.18 3.99
N GLN A 555 9.98 -27.69 2.86
CA GLN A 555 10.76 -27.94 1.65
C GLN A 555 11.52 -26.71 1.15
N GLY A 556 11.08 -25.49 1.48
CA GLY A 556 11.73 -24.25 1.09
C GLY A 556 13.09 -24.07 1.79
N SER A 557 13.10 -24.16 3.12
CA SER A 557 14.35 -24.11 3.91
C SER A 557 15.27 -25.29 3.62
N LEU A 558 14.71 -26.51 3.54
CA LEU A 558 15.49 -27.71 3.19
C LEU A 558 16.16 -27.59 1.82
N ARG A 559 15.50 -26.98 0.83
CA ARG A 559 16.10 -26.72 -0.50
C ARG A 559 17.21 -25.67 -0.46
N LYS A 560 17.12 -24.64 0.40
CA LYS A 560 18.22 -23.67 0.59
C LYS A 560 19.45 -24.37 1.17
N VAL A 561 19.24 -25.20 2.20
CA VAL A 561 20.26 -26.05 2.82
C VAL A 561 20.89 -27.03 1.83
N ASP A 562 20.07 -27.73 1.05
CA ASP A 562 20.52 -28.66 0.01
C ASP A 562 21.44 -27.98 -1.01
N MET A 563 21.15 -26.75 -1.43
CA MET A 563 22.02 -25.99 -2.33
C MET A 563 23.36 -25.57 -1.71
N LEU A 564 23.48 -25.53 -0.38
CA LEU A 564 24.74 -25.23 0.34
C LEU A 564 25.59 -26.48 0.52
N ILE A 565 24.95 -27.62 0.83
CA ILE A 565 25.62 -28.92 1.04
C ILE A 565 25.98 -29.56 -0.30
N HIS A 566 25.12 -29.43 -1.30
CA HIS A 566 25.27 -29.98 -2.65
C HIS A 566 25.31 -28.85 -3.71
N PRO A 567 26.40 -28.06 -3.76
CA PRO A 567 26.53 -26.99 -4.74
C PRO A 567 26.50 -27.56 -6.16
N ARG A 568 25.56 -27.08 -6.98
CA ARG A 568 25.33 -27.57 -8.36
C ARG A 568 26.40 -27.13 -9.38
N PHE A 569 27.40 -26.39 -8.93
CA PHE A 569 28.54 -25.93 -9.70
C PHE A 569 29.83 -26.27 -8.94
N PRO A 570 30.96 -26.54 -9.63
CA PRO A 570 32.23 -26.77 -8.95
C PRO A 570 32.56 -25.59 -8.02
N PRO A 571 32.89 -25.83 -6.74
CA PRO A 571 33.21 -24.76 -5.82
C PRO A 571 34.45 -24.02 -6.29
N LEU A 572 34.36 -22.69 -6.40
CA LEU A 572 35.53 -21.86 -6.68
C LEU A 572 36.49 -21.98 -5.50
N LEU A 573 37.71 -22.48 -5.74
CA LEU A 573 38.78 -22.58 -4.77
C LEU A 573 39.26 -21.18 -4.35
N ARG A 574 38.51 -20.54 -3.45
CA ARG A 574 38.92 -19.33 -2.74
C ARG A 574 39.62 -19.75 -1.44
N PRO A 575 40.66 -19.02 -1.00
CA PRO A 575 41.17 -19.21 0.35
C PRO A 575 40.02 -18.98 1.33
N LEU A 576 39.94 -19.83 2.36
CA LEU A 576 38.99 -19.66 3.45
C LEU A 576 39.15 -18.23 4.01
N PRO A 577 38.06 -17.44 4.13
CA PRO A 577 38.15 -16.14 4.78
C PRO A 577 38.67 -16.33 6.21
N LYS A 578 39.39 -15.34 6.75
CA LYS A 578 39.78 -15.37 8.15
C LYS A 578 38.52 -15.56 8.99
N VAL A 579 38.49 -16.63 9.77
CA VAL A 579 37.38 -16.94 10.67
C VAL A 579 37.54 -16.05 11.88
N ASP A 580 36.98 -14.84 11.82
CA ASP A 580 36.72 -14.07 13.01
C ASP A 580 35.74 -14.89 13.86
N SER A 581 36.21 -15.38 15.00
CA SER A 581 35.50 -16.28 15.89
C SER A 581 34.44 -15.52 16.67
N PHE A 582 33.17 -15.92 16.53
CA PHE A 582 32.09 -15.33 17.30
C PHE A 582 32.03 -15.98 18.68
N ALA A 583 31.88 -15.14 19.71
CA ALA A 583 31.72 -15.56 21.09
C ALA A 583 30.35 -16.22 21.28
N LEU A 584 30.28 -17.54 21.11
CA LEU A 584 29.08 -18.31 21.47
C LEU A 584 28.94 -18.38 23.00
N PHE A 585 30.05 -18.36 23.73
CA PHE A 585 30.09 -18.35 25.18
C PHE A 585 30.46 -16.98 25.75
N ARG A 586 29.91 -16.62 26.92
CA ARG A 586 30.23 -15.35 27.60
C ARG A 586 31.71 -15.22 28.00
N SER A 587 32.44 -16.32 28.10
CA SER A 587 33.89 -16.35 28.34
C SER A 587 34.71 -15.88 27.14
N GLU A 588 34.11 -15.86 25.96
CA GLU A 588 34.73 -15.43 24.70
C GLU A 588 34.26 -14.02 24.30
N GLU A 589 33.25 -13.47 25.01
CA GLU A 589 32.58 -12.21 24.70
C GLU A 589 33.56 -11.04 24.77
N SER A 590 33.67 -10.28 23.67
CA SER A 590 34.48 -9.07 23.61
C SER A 590 33.89 -7.97 24.50
N ALA A 591 34.72 -6.98 24.88
CA ALA A 591 34.27 -5.86 25.71
C ALA A 591 33.11 -5.08 25.05
N GLU A 592 33.16 -4.88 23.72
CA GLU A 592 32.10 -4.23 22.94
C GLU A 592 30.79 -5.02 22.94
N GLU A 593 30.86 -6.35 22.81
CA GLU A 593 29.67 -7.22 22.92
C GLU A 593 29.08 -7.21 24.33
N ALA A 594 29.92 -7.21 25.37
CA ALA A 594 29.48 -7.13 26.76
C ALA A 594 28.79 -5.79 27.06
N GLU A 595 29.25 -4.69 26.46
CA GLU A 595 28.62 -3.37 26.55
C GLU A 595 27.27 -3.32 25.83
N GLU A 596 27.18 -3.79 24.57
CA GLU A 596 25.89 -3.88 23.85
C GLU A 596 24.90 -4.82 24.57
N ARG A 597 25.38 -5.92 25.16
CA ARG A 597 24.55 -6.81 25.99
C ARG A 597 23.99 -6.08 27.21
N GLN A 598 24.81 -5.27 27.89
CA GLN A 598 24.38 -4.43 29.00
C GLN A 598 23.38 -3.36 28.54
N HIS A 599 23.61 -2.71 27.39
CA HIS A 599 22.71 -1.70 26.82
C HIS A 599 21.33 -2.29 26.42
N LEU A 600 21.30 -3.55 25.98
CA LEU A 600 20.05 -4.27 25.72
C LEU A 600 19.33 -4.74 26.99
N GLY A 601 19.92 -4.57 28.18
CA GLY A 601 19.35 -5.06 29.44
C GLY A 601 19.53 -6.56 29.69
N LEU A 602 20.30 -7.27 28.85
CA LEU A 602 20.63 -8.69 28.95
C LEU A 602 21.69 -8.98 30.04
N ASN A 603 21.61 -8.26 31.17
CA ASN A 603 22.53 -8.45 32.28
C ASN A 603 22.11 -9.64 33.15
N VAL A 604 23.10 -10.46 33.49
CA VAL A 604 22.96 -11.55 34.46
C VAL A 604 23.83 -11.18 35.65
N PRO A 605 23.30 -11.18 36.89
CA PRO A 605 24.14 -11.04 38.07
C PRO A 605 25.21 -12.13 38.07
N LEU A 606 26.47 -11.73 37.94
CA LEU A 606 27.61 -12.65 37.93
C LEU A 606 27.81 -13.27 39.32
N GLY A 607 27.15 -14.40 39.55
CA GLY A 607 27.74 -15.43 40.39
C GLY A 607 29.05 -15.84 39.73
N GLN A 608 30.18 -15.38 40.29
CA GLN A 608 31.52 -15.58 39.71
C GLN A 608 31.73 -17.06 39.35
N PRO A 609 31.93 -17.42 38.07
CA PRO A 609 32.46 -18.72 37.75
C PRO A 609 33.88 -18.78 38.33
N LYS A 610 34.09 -19.63 39.34
CA LYS A 610 35.44 -19.90 39.83
C LYS A 610 36.29 -20.37 38.65
N SER A 611 37.35 -19.63 38.34
CA SER A 611 38.29 -20.00 37.30
C SER A 611 38.94 -21.35 37.67
N VAL A 612 38.48 -22.42 37.02
CA VAL A 612 39.20 -23.69 37.04
C VAL A 612 40.40 -23.51 36.10
N SER A 613 41.50 -23.00 36.66
CA SER A 613 42.80 -23.00 36.00
C SER A 613 43.25 -24.45 35.83
N ALA A 614 42.88 -25.05 34.70
CA ALA A 614 43.49 -26.29 34.24
C ALA A 614 44.86 -25.94 33.66
N ALA A 615 45.91 -26.24 34.43
CA ALA A 615 47.28 -26.08 33.97
C ALA A 615 47.56 -27.04 32.81
N ILE A 616 47.57 -26.52 31.58
CA ILE A 616 48.17 -27.20 30.45
C ILE A 616 49.67 -26.95 30.55
N GLN A 617 50.45 -28.02 30.74
CA GLN A 617 51.90 -27.95 30.68
C GLN A 617 52.33 -27.80 29.22
N ASP A 618 52.98 -26.68 28.91
CA ASP A 618 53.61 -26.48 27.59
C ASP A 618 54.68 -27.54 27.32
N ILE A 619 54.55 -28.24 26.21
CA ILE A 619 55.59 -29.13 25.70
C ILE A 619 56.64 -28.26 25.01
N HIS A 620 57.75 -28.02 25.73
CA HIS A 620 58.91 -27.32 25.20
C HIS A 620 59.60 -28.19 24.13
N MET A 621 59.43 -27.84 22.85
CA MET A 621 60.32 -28.31 21.79
C MET A 621 61.41 -27.26 21.56
N ASP A 622 62.61 -27.56 22.04
CA ASP A 622 63.83 -26.96 21.47
C ASP A 622 63.97 -27.45 20.04
N ASP A 623 64.22 -26.55 19.10
CA ASP A 623 65.01 -26.91 17.93
C ASP A 623 65.96 -25.78 17.52
N SER A 624 67.19 -26.17 17.18
CA SER A 624 68.34 -25.28 17.11
C SER A 624 68.87 -25.15 15.69
N SER A 625 68.75 -23.97 15.07
CA SER A 625 69.50 -23.66 13.84
C SER A 625 70.03 -22.22 13.82
N LYS A 626 71.36 -22.09 13.72
CA LYS A 626 72.10 -20.81 13.69
C LYS A 626 72.36 -20.33 12.26
N SER A 627 72.10 -19.05 11.99
CA SER A 627 72.90 -18.18 11.10
C SER A 627 72.49 -16.72 11.37
N ALA A 628 73.31 -15.84 11.94
CA ALA A 628 74.41 -15.11 11.28
C ALA A 628 73.97 -14.44 9.95
N GLY A 629 74.01 -13.12 9.77
CA GLY A 629 74.37 -12.00 10.67
C GLY A 629 74.63 -10.70 9.87
N LEU A 630 74.68 -9.54 10.55
CA LEU A 630 74.97 -8.19 10.01
C LEU A 630 73.86 -7.59 9.10
N SER A 631 73.64 -6.27 8.98
CA SER A 631 74.41 -5.08 9.42
C SER A 631 73.47 -3.93 9.89
N ILE A 632 74.05 -2.90 10.52
CA ILE A 632 73.40 -1.70 11.09
C ILE A 632 73.62 -0.47 10.15
N VAL A 633 73.04 0.69 10.52
CA VAL A 633 73.30 2.09 10.09
C VAL A 633 72.57 2.54 8.77
N PRO A 634 72.17 3.82 8.57
CA PRO A 634 71.03 4.52 9.18
C PRO A 634 70.17 5.28 8.11
N PRO A 635 69.26 6.26 8.41
CA PRO A 635 68.33 6.81 7.41
C PRO A 635 68.90 8.01 6.61
N LEU A 636 68.31 8.29 5.44
CA LEU A 636 68.50 9.55 4.72
C LEU A 636 67.18 10.10 4.16
N SER A 637 66.93 11.38 4.40
CA SER A 637 65.71 12.10 4.01
C SER A 637 65.91 12.92 2.74
N THR A 638 65.12 12.63 1.70
CA THR A 638 64.77 13.54 0.58
C THR A 638 63.58 12.89 -0.14
N GLY A 639 62.47 13.56 -0.46
CA GLY A 639 62.24 15.00 -0.56
C GLY A 639 62.20 15.41 -2.02
N LEU A 640 61.09 15.13 -2.72
CA LEU A 640 60.77 15.69 -4.04
C LEU A 640 59.27 15.51 -4.33
N SER A 641 58.54 16.62 -4.44
CA SER A 641 57.19 16.64 -4.98
C SER A 641 57.23 16.45 -6.50
N ILE A 642 56.44 15.53 -7.04
CA ILE A 642 56.09 15.51 -8.46
C ILE A 642 54.56 15.51 -8.56
N THR A 643 54.02 16.62 -9.04
CA THR A 643 52.64 16.74 -9.50
C THR A 643 52.51 16.05 -10.85
N SER A 644 51.65 15.02 -10.92
CA SER A 644 51.25 14.42 -12.20
C SER A 644 49.72 14.39 -12.29
N HIS A 645 49.16 15.32 -13.07
CA HIS A 645 47.80 15.18 -13.58
C HIS A 645 47.73 13.91 -14.44
N VAL A 646 46.82 12.99 -14.12
CA VAL A 646 46.45 11.90 -15.01
C VAL A 646 44.95 11.96 -15.23
N SER A 647 44.56 12.43 -16.41
CA SER A 647 43.21 12.19 -16.94
C SER A 647 43.11 10.75 -17.39
N THR A 648 42.34 9.92 -16.69
CA THR A 648 41.84 8.65 -17.22
C THR A 648 40.38 8.81 -17.63
N ALA A 649 40.16 8.93 -18.94
CA ALA A 649 38.84 8.75 -19.52
C ALA A 649 38.37 7.30 -19.29
N PHE A 650 37.14 7.12 -18.82
CA PHE A 650 36.54 5.79 -18.72
C PHE A 650 36.25 5.24 -20.12
N PRO A 651 36.60 3.97 -20.41
CA PRO A 651 36.22 3.34 -21.66
C PRO A 651 34.71 3.10 -21.68
N VAL A 652 34.03 3.54 -22.75
CA VAL A 652 32.63 3.22 -23.00
C VAL A 652 32.53 1.74 -23.33
N GLU A 653 31.97 0.96 -22.40
CA GLU A 653 31.72 -0.47 -22.58
C GLU A 653 30.61 -0.66 -23.63
N ARG A 654 31.02 -1.10 -24.83
CA ARG A 654 30.08 -1.46 -25.91
C ARG A 654 29.34 -2.72 -25.51
N ARG A 655 28.02 -2.62 -25.38
CA ARG A 655 27.14 -3.80 -25.34
C ARG A 655 27.25 -4.55 -26.68
N PRO A 656 27.33 -5.88 -26.70
CA PRO A 656 27.15 -6.65 -27.93
C PRO A 656 25.68 -6.59 -28.38
N ASP A 657 25.48 -6.44 -29.69
CA ASP A 657 24.16 -6.51 -30.30
C ASP A 657 23.57 -7.92 -30.13
N VAL A 658 22.29 -7.98 -29.72
CA VAL A 658 21.53 -9.22 -29.72
C VAL A 658 20.79 -9.32 -31.06
N GLU A 659 21.21 -10.26 -31.89
CA GLU A 659 20.57 -10.55 -33.18
C GLU A 659 19.09 -10.91 -32.98
N ALA A 660 18.20 -10.13 -33.58
CA ALA A 660 16.79 -10.42 -33.61
C ALA A 660 16.50 -11.51 -34.65
N LEU A 661 16.32 -12.76 -34.19
CA LEU A 661 15.85 -13.87 -35.02
C LEU A 661 14.43 -13.58 -35.54
N SER A 662 14.35 -13.13 -36.79
CA SER A 662 13.12 -12.92 -37.53
C SER A 662 12.58 -14.25 -38.07
N LEU A 663 11.58 -14.81 -37.39
CA LEU A 663 10.83 -15.96 -37.91
C LEU A 663 9.84 -15.51 -38.99
N SER A 664 10.27 -15.62 -40.25
CA SER A 664 9.40 -15.51 -41.41
C SER A 664 8.35 -16.63 -41.41
N MET A 665 7.06 -16.28 -41.38
CA MET A 665 6.00 -17.22 -41.74
C MET A 665 5.60 -17.03 -43.21
N THR A 666 5.79 -18.10 -43.98
CA THR A 666 5.61 -18.15 -45.43
C THR A 666 4.15 -17.98 -45.84
N THR A 667 3.93 -17.19 -46.89
CA THR A 667 2.66 -17.12 -47.60
C THR A 667 2.37 -18.40 -48.37
N THR A 668 1.20 -18.99 -48.16
CA THR A 668 0.53 -19.86 -49.14
C THR A 668 -0.86 -19.31 -49.42
N ALA A 669 -1.03 -18.74 -50.60
CA ALA A 669 -2.34 -18.47 -51.16
C ALA A 669 -2.84 -19.73 -51.89
N GLU A 670 -4.14 -20.02 -51.78
CA GLU A 670 -5.03 -20.41 -52.90
C GLU A 670 -6.36 -20.92 -52.36
N PHE A 671 -7.45 -20.18 -52.60
CA PHE A 671 -8.64 -20.75 -53.23
C PHE A 671 -9.49 -19.65 -53.85
N GLN A 672 -9.60 -19.67 -55.18
CA GLN A 672 -10.57 -18.84 -55.90
C GLN A 672 -11.98 -19.40 -55.70
N ARG A 673 -12.99 -18.53 -55.56
CA ARG A 673 -14.28 -18.73 -56.23
C ARG A 673 -15.02 -17.41 -56.44
N ASN A 674 -15.45 -17.23 -57.68
CA ASN A 674 -16.21 -16.08 -58.15
C ASN A 674 -17.56 -15.97 -57.43
N LEU A 675 -18.09 -14.75 -57.32
CA LEU A 675 -19.50 -14.48 -57.64
C LEU A 675 -19.70 -12.99 -58.00
N THR A 676 -20.25 -12.77 -59.20
CA THR A 676 -20.66 -11.49 -59.77
C THR A 676 -22.03 -11.06 -59.27
N SER A 677 -22.23 -9.78 -58.91
CA SER A 677 -23.57 -9.13 -58.92
C SER A 677 -23.50 -7.60 -58.70
N SER A 678 -23.54 -6.86 -59.82
CA SER A 678 -24.31 -5.62 -60.07
C SER A 678 -24.66 -4.63 -58.92
N LEU A 679 -24.10 -3.43 -59.02
CA LEU A 679 -24.64 -2.17 -58.46
C LEU A 679 -25.81 -1.63 -59.30
N PRO A 680 -26.84 -1.01 -58.68
CA PRO A 680 -27.64 0.03 -59.31
C PRO A 680 -27.28 1.45 -58.78
N PRO A 681 -27.47 2.51 -59.58
CA PRO A 681 -27.18 3.89 -59.17
C PRO A 681 -28.33 4.52 -58.37
N VAL A 682 -28.01 5.49 -57.50
CA VAL A 682 -29.00 6.36 -56.86
C VAL A 682 -28.63 7.82 -57.16
N THR A 683 -29.55 8.53 -57.80
CA THR A 683 -29.48 9.96 -58.10
C THR A 683 -29.87 10.83 -56.90
N PRO A 684 -29.41 12.09 -56.82
CA PRO A 684 -29.75 12.99 -55.73
C PRO A 684 -31.16 13.55 -55.87
N ARG A 685 -31.80 13.90 -54.75
CA ARG A 685 -33.06 14.67 -54.76
C ARG A 685 -32.99 15.81 -53.73
N GLU A 686 -32.92 17.02 -54.26
CA GLU A 686 -33.16 18.25 -53.51
C GLU A 686 -34.62 18.35 -53.06
N SER A 687 -34.86 18.99 -51.92
CA SER A 687 -36.15 19.62 -51.60
C SER A 687 -35.91 20.65 -50.50
N ALA A 688 -35.80 21.92 -50.89
CA ALA A 688 -35.91 23.03 -49.96
C ALA A 688 -37.39 23.36 -49.74
N THR A 689 -37.79 23.60 -48.50
CA THR A 689 -38.98 24.40 -48.18
C THR A 689 -38.69 25.29 -46.98
N SER A 690 -38.99 26.56 -47.16
CA SER A 690 -38.87 27.66 -46.21
C SER A 690 -40.19 27.89 -45.45
N PHE A 691 -40.14 28.89 -44.55
CA PHE A 691 -41.22 29.78 -44.10
C PHE A 691 -41.79 29.69 -42.67
N THR A 692 -41.71 30.88 -42.05
CA THR A 692 -42.67 31.56 -41.13
C THR A 692 -42.84 31.14 -39.67
N HIS A 693 -42.39 32.06 -38.80
CA HIS A 693 -43.15 32.55 -37.63
C HIS A 693 -44.60 32.92 -37.99
N PRO A 694 -45.52 32.86 -37.02
CA PRO A 694 -46.05 34.13 -36.51
C PRO A 694 -46.15 34.21 -34.97
N SER A 695 -46.45 35.41 -34.49
CA SER A 695 -46.46 35.84 -33.09
C SER A 695 -47.84 35.79 -32.40
N GLN A 696 -47.80 35.81 -31.06
CA GLN A 696 -48.73 36.49 -30.13
C GLN A 696 -50.24 36.15 -30.08
N ALA A 697 -50.68 35.79 -28.87
CA ALA A 697 -51.77 36.39 -28.06
C ALA A 697 -52.25 35.33 -27.03
N SER A 698 -52.75 35.57 -25.82
CA SER A 698 -52.83 36.67 -24.84
C SER A 698 -53.78 36.17 -23.73
N GLY A 699 -53.60 36.59 -22.48
CA GLY A 699 -54.49 36.27 -21.33
C GLY A 699 -53.66 35.88 -20.09
N LEU A 700 -53.55 36.67 -19.01
CA LEU A 700 -54.61 37.18 -18.09
C LEU A 700 -55.43 36.03 -17.50
N THR A 701 -55.59 35.85 -16.18
CA THR A 701 -55.21 36.65 -14.99
C THR A 701 -54.36 35.77 -14.01
N GLU A 702 -54.02 36.10 -12.75
CA GLU A 702 -54.46 37.14 -11.81
C GLU A 702 -53.36 37.51 -10.77
N GLU A 703 -53.74 38.18 -9.67
CA GLU A 703 -52.92 38.90 -8.68
C GLU A 703 -52.83 38.19 -7.31
N THR A 704 -51.75 38.39 -6.53
CA THR A 704 -51.79 39.26 -5.33
C THR A 704 -50.46 39.34 -4.55
N ASN A 705 -49.98 40.59 -4.37
CA ASN A 705 -49.23 41.17 -3.22
C ASN A 705 -48.12 40.38 -2.48
N ALA A 706 -46.90 40.96 -2.44
CA ALA A 706 -46.48 41.81 -1.29
C ALA A 706 -45.04 42.40 -1.41
N THR A 707 -44.96 43.73 -1.56
CA THR A 707 -44.01 44.67 -0.88
C THR A 707 -42.48 44.51 -0.99
N THR A 708 -41.89 45.29 -1.93
CA THR A 708 -40.68 46.15 -1.82
C THR A 708 -39.45 45.72 -1.00
N SER A 709 -38.29 45.68 -1.67
CA SER A 709 -37.14 46.54 -1.33
C SER A 709 -36.37 46.86 -2.61
N GLU A 710 -36.00 48.13 -2.80
CA GLU A 710 -35.11 48.58 -3.88
C GLU A 710 -33.65 48.37 -3.44
N ASP A 711 -32.76 47.97 -4.35
CA ASP A 711 -31.46 48.65 -4.55
C ASP A 711 -30.63 48.05 -5.70
N LEU A 712 -30.57 48.82 -6.79
CA LEU A 712 -29.39 49.13 -7.62
C LEU A 712 -28.52 47.97 -8.18
N ASP A 713 -28.73 47.70 -9.47
CA ASP A 713 -27.76 47.04 -10.34
C ASP A 713 -26.44 47.83 -10.42
N LEU A 714 -25.32 47.13 -10.23
CA LEU A 714 -23.97 47.61 -10.55
C LEU A 714 -23.43 46.82 -11.75
N ASP A 715 -23.62 47.36 -12.95
CA ASP A 715 -22.88 46.95 -14.13
C ASP A 715 -21.40 47.34 -13.97
N GLU A 716 -20.52 46.36 -13.69
CA GLU A 716 -19.08 46.59 -13.70
C GLU A 716 -18.57 46.70 -15.15
N ASP A 717 -18.19 47.92 -15.52
CA ASP A 717 -17.68 48.27 -16.84
C ASP A 717 -16.36 47.56 -17.15
N MET A 718 -16.27 46.95 -18.33
CA MET A 718 -15.13 46.11 -18.71
C MET A 718 -13.92 46.98 -19.09
N PRO A 719 -12.72 46.79 -18.48
CA PRO A 719 -11.58 47.66 -18.77
C PRO A 719 -11.10 47.51 -20.21
N SER A 720 -10.99 48.65 -20.91
CA SER A 720 -10.50 48.71 -22.29
C SER A 720 -8.99 48.46 -22.34
N ILE A 721 -8.59 47.50 -23.18
CA ILE A 721 -7.18 47.16 -23.39
C ILE A 721 -6.56 48.23 -24.30
N ASN A 722 -5.65 49.03 -23.73
CA ASN A 722 -4.85 49.97 -24.51
C ASN A 722 -3.75 49.22 -25.29
N LEU A 723 -3.74 49.38 -26.62
CA LEU A 723 -2.86 48.68 -27.56
C LEU A 723 -1.68 49.53 -28.07
N GLU A 724 -1.46 50.73 -27.54
CA GLU A 724 -0.45 51.69 -28.05
C GLU A 724 0.95 51.61 -27.39
N SER A 725 1.26 50.55 -26.63
CA SER A 725 2.53 50.40 -25.90
C SER A 725 3.32 49.16 -26.33
N ASP A 726 3.58 49.02 -27.63
CA ASP A 726 4.63 48.11 -28.15
C ASP A 726 5.30 48.74 -29.39
N SER A 727 6.25 49.63 -29.13
CA SER A 727 7.13 50.24 -30.14
C SER A 727 8.58 50.23 -29.66
N ASP A 728 9.36 49.29 -30.21
CA ASP A 728 10.80 49.18 -29.99
C ASP A 728 11.55 50.47 -30.36
N SER A 729 12.44 50.93 -29.48
CA SER A 729 13.60 51.76 -29.88
C SER A 729 14.74 51.71 -28.85
N GLU A 730 15.89 51.20 -29.33
CA GLU A 730 17.29 51.31 -28.83
C GLU A 730 17.66 50.76 -27.43
#